data_AF-A0A7J7Y0D1-F1
#
_entry.id   AF-A0A7J7Y0D1-F1
#
_cell.length_a   1.000
_cell.length_b   1.000
_cell.length_c   1.000
_cell.angle_alpha   90.00
_cell.angle_beta   90.00
_cell.angle_gamma   90.00
#
_symmetry.space_group_name_H-M   'P 1'
#
loop_
_entity.id
_entity.type
_entity.pdbx_description
1 polymer ?
#
loop_
_entity_poly.entity_id
_entity_poly.type
_entity_poly.pdbx_seq_one_letter_code
_entity_poly.pdbx_strand_id
1 'polypeptide(L)'
;MAGRAVAGAVLGALLWGCGLALQGGMLYPRESASRERKDLDGLWKFRADFSENRLRGFEQQWYRSPLREPQSGPTLDMPVPSSFNDVGQDGQLRGFVGWVWYEREAMLPQRWTQDLNTRVVLRIGSAHYYAIVWVNGVHVAEHEGGHLPFEADISKLVQSGPLSFCRITIAINNTLAPHTLPPGTILYRTDTSMYPNGYFVQDTSFDFFNYAGLHRPVVLYTTPTTYIDDIDVTTSVDQNTGLVHYQISIQGSEHFQLEVHLQDEEGNIVARGTGGRGQLQVPNAHLWWPYLMHEHPAYLYSLEVRLTVQTAAGSMSDFYTLPVGIRTVAVTKNQFLINGKPFYFHGVNKHEDSDIRGRGFDWPLLMKDFNLLLWLGANAFRTSHYPYAEEVMQLCDQYGIVVIDESPGVGIKLSQSYSNQSLQHHLEVMEELVRRDKNHPAVVMWSVANEPTSFLEPAGYYFKTLIAHTKALDPSRPVTFVTNSKYDTDLGAPYVDVICVNSYLSWYHDYGHLEVIQLQLATQFENWYRTYQKPIIQSEYGADAITGLHHDPPLMFSEEYQKSVLEQYHLVLDQKRKEYVIGELIWNFADFMTDQTPQRVIGNKKGIFTRQRQPKGAAFLLRERYWKLANETGYHPAAGKPPYLVKSPFTW
;
A
#
# COMPACT_ATOMS: atom_id res chain seq x y z
N MET A 1 -35.59 -26.81 27.46
CA MET A 1 -36.20 -25.93 28.48
C MET A 1 -36.10 -24.51 27.98
N ALA A 2 -37.26 -23.87 27.80
CA ALA A 2 -37.42 -22.56 27.19
C ALA A 2 -37.02 -21.43 28.16
N GLY A 3 -36.44 -20.37 27.61
CA GLY A 3 -36.25 -19.08 28.31
C GLY A 3 -34.80 -18.62 28.39
N ARG A 4 -34.32 -17.96 27.33
CA ARG A 4 -33.32 -16.86 27.32
C ARG A 4 -32.86 -16.61 25.86
N ALA A 5 -33.77 -16.09 25.06
CA ALA A 5 -33.47 -15.39 23.83
C ALA A 5 -34.24 -14.07 23.96
N VAL A 6 -33.51 -12.94 23.90
CA VAL A 6 -33.92 -11.52 23.83
C VAL A 6 -33.08 -10.71 24.83
N ALA A 7 -31.85 -10.36 24.44
CA ALA A 7 -31.07 -9.25 25.00
C ALA A 7 -29.80 -8.90 24.17
N GLY A 8 -29.74 -9.26 22.88
CA GLY A 8 -28.52 -9.11 22.06
C GLY A 8 -28.68 -8.34 20.75
N ALA A 9 -29.80 -7.64 20.52
CA ALA A 9 -30.15 -7.13 19.19
C ALA A 9 -30.53 -5.63 19.13
N VAL A 10 -30.07 -4.79 20.06
CA VAL A 10 -30.46 -3.36 20.10
C VAL A 10 -29.29 -2.37 19.97
N LEU A 11 -28.10 -2.81 19.57
CA LEU A 11 -26.97 -1.90 19.25
C LEU A 11 -26.44 -2.01 17.81
N GLY A 12 -27.12 -2.76 16.93
CA GLY A 12 -26.64 -3.05 15.57
C GLY A 12 -27.50 -2.51 14.42
N ALA A 13 -28.46 -1.60 14.67
CA ALA A 13 -29.38 -1.14 13.62
C ALA A 13 -29.62 0.37 13.68
N LEU A 14 -28.57 1.15 13.37
CA LEU A 14 -28.70 2.57 13.03
C LEU A 14 -27.50 3.09 12.21
N LEU A 15 -26.98 2.30 11.27
CA LEU A 15 -25.90 2.72 10.35
C LEU A 15 -26.03 2.03 9.00
N TRP A 16 -27.20 2.13 8.37
CA TRP A 16 -27.37 1.80 6.95
C TRP A 16 -27.97 3.02 6.26
N GLY A 17 -27.15 3.70 5.47
CA GLY A 17 -27.57 4.84 4.67
C GLY A 17 -26.50 5.91 4.54
N CYS A 18 -25.57 5.68 3.62
CA CYS A 18 -25.05 6.62 2.63
C CYS A 18 -23.68 6.11 2.18
N GLY A 19 -23.54 5.80 0.90
CA GLY A 19 -22.25 5.91 0.24
C GLY A 19 -21.84 7.38 0.34
N LEU A 20 -21.16 7.71 1.42
CA LEU A 20 -20.49 8.99 1.58
C LEU A 20 -19.20 8.83 0.81
N ALA A 21 -19.11 9.48 -0.35
CA ALA A 21 -17.80 9.88 -0.87
C ALA A 21 -16.99 10.40 0.32
N LEU A 22 -15.78 9.87 0.52
CA LEU A 22 -14.91 10.23 1.64
C LEU A 22 -14.92 11.75 1.80
N GLN A 23 -15.48 12.24 2.91
CA GLN A 23 -15.63 13.67 3.16
C GLN A 23 -14.26 14.24 3.57
N GLY A 24 -13.45 14.61 2.59
CA GLY A 24 -12.19 15.35 2.78
C GLY A 24 -10.98 14.75 2.08
N GLY A 25 -9.94 15.57 1.97
CA GLY A 25 -8.63 15.15 1.46
C GLY A 25 -7.91 14.18 2.40
N MET A 26 -6.73 13.74 1.97
CA MET A 26 -5.85 12.86 2.76
C MET A 26 -4.38 13.15 2.50
N LEU A 27 -4.06 14.44 2.26
CA LEU A 27 -2.69 14.87 1.99
C LEU A 27 -1.75 14.42 3.12
N TYR A 28 -0.58 13.92 2.75
CA TYR A 28 0.44 13.54 3.72
C TYR A 28 0.82 14.75 4.59
N PRO A 29 0.82 14.63 5.94
CA PRO A 29 1.19 15.73 6.82
C PRO A 29 2.64 16.18 6.60
N ARG A 30 2.82 17.46 6.31
CA ARG A 30 4.14 18.09 6.10
C ARG A 30 4.27 19.29 7.02
N GLU A 31 5.48 19.46 7.56
CA GLU A 31 5.84 20.69 8.26
C GLU A 31 5.98 21.83 7.26
N SER A 32 5.48 23.00 7.63
CA SER A 32 5.59 24.23 6.84
C SER A 32 5.55 25.44 7.77
N ALA A 33 5.60 26.65 7.21
CA ALA A 33 5.45 27.87 8.00
C ALA A 33 4.11 27.94 8.77
N SER A 34 3.08 27.19 8.34
CA SER A 34 1.73 27.18 8.93
C SER A 34 1.33 25.84 9.57
N ARG A 35 2.16 24.79 9.43
CA ARG A 35 1.82 23.42 9.82
C ARG A 35 2.94 22.81 10.64
N GLU A 36 2.57 22.16 11.73
CA GLU A 36 3.50 21.42 12.58
C GLU A 36 3.13 19.95 12.61
N ARG A 37 4.12 19.10 12.89
CA ARG A 37 3.96 17.66 13.01
C ARG A 37 4.62 17.17 14.28
N LYS A 38 3.96 16.28 15.00
CA LYS A 38 4.47 15.63 16.21
C LYS A 38 4.24 14.13 16.10
N ASP A 39 5.34 13.38 16.01
CA ASP A 39 5.31 11.93 16.02
C ASP A 39 4.88 11.39 17.38
N LEU A 40 3.98 10.41 17.34
CA LEU A 40 3.56 9.60 18.49
C LEU A 40 4.12 8.18 18.41
N ASP A 41 5.20 7.99 17.68
CA ASP A 41 5.98 6.75 17.63
C ASP A 41 6.70 6.49 18.95
N GLY A 42 7.01 5.22 19.23
CA GLY A 42 7.61 4.74 20.46
C GLY A 42 6.70 3.75 21.20
N LEU A 43 6.80 3.70 22.52
CA LEU A 43 6.05 2.73 23.33
C LEU A 43 4.63 3.19 23.64
N TRP A 44 3.68 2.29 23.44
CA TRP A 44 2.28 2.43 23.81
C TRP A 44 1.92 1.35 24.83
N LYS A 45 1.04 1.66 25.78
CA LYS A 45 0.44 0.64 26.65
C LYS A 45 -0.47 -0.23 25.83
N PHE A 46 -0.39 -1.54 26.03
CA PHE A 46 -1.03 -2.52 25.18
C PHE A 46 -1.77 -3.57 26.00
N ARG A 47 -2.95 -4.00 25.52
CA ARG A 47 -3.68 -5.14 26.05
C ARG A 47 -4.50 -5.84 24.96
N ALA A 48 -4.41 -7.16 24.88
CA ALA A 48 -5.33 -7.98 24.09
C ALA A 48 -6.52 -8.44 24.96
N ASP A 49 -7.73 -8.42 24.40
CA ASP A 49 -8.94 -8.87 25.09
C ASP A 49 -9.16 -10.38 24.90
N PHE A 50 -8.63 -11.17 25.83
CA PHE A 50 -8.78 -12.64 25.84
C PHE A 50 -10.11 -13.14 26.44
N SER A 51 -11.08 -12.27 26.75
CA SER A 51 -12.40 -12.70 27.22
C SER A 51 -13.08 -13.62 26.19
N GLU A 52 -13.92 -14.56 26.63
CA GLU A 52 -14.52 -15.57 25.74
C GLU A 52 -15.26 -14.96 24.54
N ASN A 53 -15.97 -13.85 24.75
CA ASN A 53 -16.67 -13.13 23.69
C ASN A 53 -15.82 -12.06 22.99
N ARG A 54 -14.59 -11.82 23.45
CA ARG A 54 -13.66 -10.78 22.96
C ARG A 54 -14.15 -9.34 23.14
N LEU A 55 -15.14 -9.11 24.01
CA LEU A 55 -15.81 -7.81 24.14
C LEU A 55 -15.72 -7.18 25.53
N ARG A 56 -15.05 -7.82 26.49
CA ARG A 56 -14.89 -7.30 27.86
C ARG A 56 -14.37 -5.86 27.87
N GLY A 57 -13.50 -5.47 26.95
CA GLY A 57 -12.98 -4.11 26.89
C GLY A 57 -14.04 -3.04 26.59
N PHE A 58 -15.05 -3.39 25.80
CA PHE A 58 -16.20 -2.52 25.55
C PHE A 58 -17.21 -2.60 26.69
N GLU A 59 -17.51 -3.79 27.21
CA GLU A 59 -18.42 -4.01 28.33
C GLU A 59 -17.99 -3.22 29.58
N GLN A 60 -16.68 -3.20 29.86
CA GLN A 60 -16.07 -2.48 30.98
C GLN A 60 -15.61 -1.06 30.60
N GLN A 61 -15.82 -0.66 29.35
CA GLN A 61 -15.51 0.68 28.85
C GLN A 61 -14.06 1.12 29.13
N TRP A 62 -13.08 0.26 28.80
CA TRP A 62 -11.66 0.49 29.09
C TRP A 62 -11.11 1.82 28.55
N TYR A 63 -11.74 2.42 27.54
CA TYR A 63 -11.37 3.73 27.00
C TYR A 63 -11.67 4.91 27.95
N ARG A 64 -12.56 4.76 28.94
CA ARG A 64 -13.00 5.85 29.83
C ARG A 64 -11.93 6.28 30.85
N SER A 65 -11.06 5.39 31.27
CA SER A 65 -9.96 5.68 32.20
C SER A 65 -8.65 5.07 31.69
N PRO A 66 -7.47 5.44 32.25
CA PRO A 66 -6.20 4.91 31.78
C PRO A 66 -6.15 3.37 31.77
N LEU A 67 -5.60 2.80 30.71
CA LEU A 67 -5.57 1.36 30.45
C LEU A 67 -4.86 0.57 31.56
N ARG A 68 -3.91 1.23 32.26
CA ARG A 68 -3.13 0.71 33.39
C ARG A 68 -3.89 0.56 34.71
N GLU A 69 -5.11 1.09 34.81
CA GLU A 69 -5.85 1.06 36.07
C GLU A 69 -6.23 -0.38 36.50
N PRO A 70 -6.33 -0.66 37.82
CA PRO A 70 -6.61 -2.01 38.33
C PRO A 70 -7.89 -2.64 37.78
N GLN A 71 -8.91 -1.83 37.47
CA GLN A 71 -10.18 -2.28 36.90
C GLN A 71 -10.02 -2.84 35.47
N SER A 72 -9.01 -2.35 34.76
CA SER A 72 -8.69 -2.66 33.38
C SER A 72 -7.73 -3.86 33.25
N GLY A 73 -6.89 -4.13 34.26
CA GLY A 73 -5.96 -5.27 34.29
C GLY A 73 -4.55 -4.93 33.78
N PRO A 74 -3.61 -5.91 33.78
CA PRO A 74 -2.22 -5.66 33.40
C PRO A 74 -2.09 -5.21 31.94
N THR A 75 -1.06 -4.41 31.67
CA THR A 75 -0.71 -3.93 30.33
C THR A 75 0.72 -4.33 29.98
N LEU A 76 0.99 -4.46 28.69
CA LEU A 76 2.33 -4.61 28.12
C LEU A 76 2.77 -3.29 27.50
N ASP A 77 4.06 -3.16 27.19
CA ASP A 77 4.56 -2.11 26.31
C ASP A 77 4.65 -2.66 24.89
N MET A 78 4.11 -1.94 23.92
CA MET A 78 4.14 -2.32 22.50
C MET A 78 4.71 -1.16 21.66
N PRO A 79 5.71 -1.40 20.80
CA PRO A 79 6.24 -0.37 19.93
C PRO A 79 5.24 -0.02 18.81
N VAL A 80 5.22 1.25 18.44
CA VAL A 80 4.54 1.78 17.26
C VAL A 80 5.55 2.64 16.49
N PRO A 81 5.75 2.43 15.18
CA PRO A 81 5.09 1.42 14.31
C PRO A 81 5.59 -0.02 14.54
N SER A 82 4.67 -0.98 14.67
CA SER A 82 4.97 -2.42 14.70
C SER A 82 3.71 -3.26 14.58
N SER A 83 3.83 -4.47 14.02
CA SER A 83 2.88 -5.54 14.30
C SER A 83 3.13 -6.09 15.71
N PHE A 84 2.08 -6.47 16.45
CA PHE A 84 2.27 -6.97 17.83
C PHE A 84 2.72 -8.43 17.89
N ASN A 85 2.49 -9.18 16.81
CA ASN A 85 2.48 -10.64 16.82
C ASN A 85 3.83 -11.28 17.20
N ASP A 86 4.95 -10.68 16.78
CA ASP A 86 6.31 -11.23 16.95
C ASP A 86 7.19 -10.41 17.91
N VAL A 87 6.61 -9.44 18.63
CA VAL A 87 7.34 -8.62 19.62
C VAL A 87 7.57 -9.39 20.93
N GLY A 88 6.53 -10.08 21.41
CA GLY A 88 6.55 -10.83 22.66
C GLY A 88 6.95 -12.30 22.50
N GLN A 89 6.97 -13.04 23.61
CA GLN A 89 7.21 -14.50 23.64
C GLN A 89 5.91 -15.31 23.83
N ASP A 90 4.75 -14.64 23.80
CA ASP A 90 3.45 -15.25 24.02
C ASP A 90 2.86 -15.77 22.70
N GLY A 91 2.83 -17.10 22.55
CA GLY A 91 2.24 -17.76 21.39
C GLY A 91 0.73 -17.52 21.24
N GLN A 92 0.00 -17.27 22.34
CA GLN A 92 -1.43 -16.93 22.27
C GLN A 92 -1.63 -15.55 21.68
N LEU A 93 -0.75 -14.59 22.04
CA LEU A 93 -0.79 -13.26 21.46
C LEU A 93 -0.43 -13.29 19.96
N ARG A 94 0.58 -14.08 19.57
CA ARG A 94 0.97 -14.20 18.15
C ARG A 94 -0.19 -14.61 17.25
N GLY A 95 -0.97 -15.61 17.67
CA GLY A 95 -2.14 -16.13 16.96
C GLY A 95 -3.47 -15.53 17.40
N PHE A 96 -3.47 -14.40 18.12
CA PHE A 96 -4.68 -13.81 18.68
C PHE A 96 -5.62 -13.30 17.58
N VAL A 97 -6.92 -13.53 17.78
CA VAL A 97 -8.01 -13.00 16.96
C VAL A 97 -9.02 -12.31 17.87
N GLY A 98 -9.26 -11.03 17.60
CA GLY A 98 -10.19 -10.18 18.36
C GLY A 98 -9.65 -8.77 18.56
N TRP A 99 -10.06 -8.14 19.66
CA TRP A 99 -9.70 -6.75 19.95
C TRP A 99 -8.41 -6.62 20.75
N VAL A 100 -7.50 -5.79 20.25
CA VAL A 100 -6.33 -5.29 20.98
C VAL A 100 -6.47 -3.80 21.23
N TRP A 101 -5.91 -3.32 22.34
CA TRP A 101 -6.03 -1.96 22.81
C TRP A 101 -4.64 -1.35 22.95
N TYR A 102 -4.43 -0.20 22.33
CA TYR A 102 -3.25 0.65 22.46
C TYR A 102 -3.63 1.92 23.21
N GLU A 103 -2.77 2.40 24.11
CA GLU A 103 -2.95 3.70 24.77
C GLU A 103 -1.63 4.46 24.91
N ARG A 104 -1.66 5.77 24.65
CA ARG A 104 -0.55 6.68 24.89
C ARG A 104 -1.04 8.04 25.37
N GLU A 105 -0.34 8.60 26.35
CA GLU A 105 -0.48 10.01 26.74
C GLU A 105 0.51 10.85 25.94
N ALA A 106 0.04 11.95 25.36
CA ALA A 106 0.86 12.87 24.56
C ALA A 106 0.77 14.29 25.13
N MET A 107 1.92 14.86 25.49
CA MET A 107 2.03 16.27 25.87
C MET A 107 1.85 17.15 24.63
N LEU A 108 0.97 18.14 24.73
CA LEU A 108 0.67 19.07 23.65
C LEU A 108 1.42 20.40 23.86
N PRO A 109 2.02 20.99 22.81
CA PRO A 109 2.52 22.36 22.89
C PRO A 109 1.40 23.32 23.33
N GLN A 110 1.69 24.22 24.27
CA GLN A 110 0.70 25.15 24.82
C GLN A 110 -0.02 25.97 23.73
N ARG A 111 0.68 26.33 22.65
CA ARG A 111 0.07 27.04 21.52
C ARG A 111 -1.07 26.26 20.85
N TRP A 112 -0.98 24.92 20.76
CA TRP A 112 -2.02 24.10 20.12
C TRP A 112 -3.31 24.07 20.92
N THR A 113 -3.22 24.24 22.24
CA THR A 113 -4.38 24.20 23.15
C THR A 113 -4.94 25.59 23.45
N GLN A 114 -4.14 26.66 23.32
CA GLN A 114 -4.56 28.04 23.63
C GLN A 114 -4.95 28.87 22.40
N ASP A 115 -4.34 28.63 21.23
CA ASP A 115 -4.69 29.34 20.01
C ASP A 115 -5.84 28.63 19.28
N LEU A 116 -7.03 29.21 19.37
CA LEU A 116 -8.24 28.69 18.71
C LEU A 116 -8.20 28.79 17.18
N ASN A 117 -7.20 29.48 16.61
CA ASN A 117 -6.96 29.50 15.17
C ASN A 117 -6.12 28.31 14.69
N THR A 118 -5.61 27.49 15.61
CA THR A 118 -4.89 26.26 15.30
C THR A 118 -5.87 25.08 15.29
N ARG A 119 -5.99 24.39 14.16
CA ARG A 119 -6.65 23.08 14.06
C ARG A 119 -5.64 22.00 14.46
N VAL A 120 -6.05 21.08 15.33
CA VAL A 120 -5.24 19.94 15.80
C VAL A 120 -5.88 18.64 15.32
N VAL A 121 -5.09 17.81 14.65
CA VAL A 121 -5.56 16.59 14.00
C VAL A 121 -4.77 15.39 14.47
N LEU A 122 -5.46 14.31 14.80
CA LEU A 122 -4.86 13.00 15.02
C LEU A 122 -4.97 12.17 13.74
N ARG A 123 -3.84 11.74 13.19
CA ARG A 123 -3.77 10.87 12.02
C ARG A 123 -3.13 9.53 12.38
N ILE A 124 -3.74 8.46 11.92
CA ILE A 124 -3.23 7.09 12.02
C ILE A 124 -2.83 6.65 10.62
N GLY A 125 -1.56 6.29 10.40
CA GLY A 125 -1.09 5.90 9.08
C GLY A 125 -1.65 4.56 8.57
N SER A 126 -1.93 3.62 9.49
CA SER A 126 -2.65 2.37 9.23
C SER A 126 -2.93 1.62 10.53
N ALA A 127 -4.09 0.97 10.64
CA ALA A 127 -4.44 0.07 11.74
C ALA A 127 -5.16 -1.16 11.17
N HIS A 128 -4.69 -2.39 11.46
CA HIS A 128 -5.26 -3.60 10.85
C HIS A 128 -6.14 -4.40 11.82
N TYR A 129 -7.44 -4.63 11.57
CA TYR A 129 -8.26 -4.32 10.39
C TYR A 129 -9.34 -3.26 10.64
N TYR A 130 -10.12 -3.38 11.72
CA TYR A 130 -11.10 -2.37 12.13
C TYR A 130 -10.59 -1.59 13.32
N ALA A 131 -10.59 -0.26 13.27
CA ALA A 131 -10.06 0.59 14.32
C ALA A 131 -11.15 1.50 14.91
N ILE A 132 -11.10 1.70 16.22
CA ILE A 132 -11.91 2.68 16.94
C ILE A 132 -10.97 3.53 17.79
N VAL A 133 -11.12 4.85 17.73
CA VAL A 133 -10.21 5.81 18.35
C VAL A 133 -10.96 6.68 19.37
N TRP A 134 -10.33 6.84 20.54
CA TRP A 134 -10.77 7.75 21.58
C TRP A 134 -9.67 8.73 21.97
N VAL A 135 -10.06 9.97 22.24
CA VAL A 135 -9.20 10.98 22.85
C VAL A 135 -9.85 11.43 24.16
N ASN A 136 -9.12 11.30 25.27
CA ASN A 136 -9.61 11.56 26.63
C ASN A 136 -10.90 10.78 26.95
N GLY A 137 -11.04 9.56 26.39
CA GLY A 137 -12.23 8.71 26.54
C GLY A 137 -13.44 9.10 25.69
N VAL A 138 -13.33 10.14 24.86
CA VAL A 138 -14.36 10.54 23.89
C VAL A 138 -14.05 9.92 22.53
N HIS A 139 -15.05 9.30 21.91
CA HIS A 139 -14.92 8.68 20.59
C HIS A 139 -14.72 9.75 19.51
N VAL A 140 -13.73 9.56 18.63
CA VAL A 140 -13.37 10.55 17.58
C VAL A 140 -13.33 10.00 16.16
N ALA A 141 -13.08 8.71 15.96
CA ALA A 141 -13.02 8.11 14.63
C ALA A 141 -13.16 6.59 14.67
N GLU A 142 -13.68 6.03 13.58
CA GLU A 142 -13.65 4.62 13.24
C GLU A 142 -13.12 4.46 11.81
N HIS A 143 -12.45 3.36 11.52
CA HIS A 143 -12.00 3.04 10.17
C HIS A 143 -12.00 1.54 9.94
N GLU A 144 -12.49 1.13 8.78
CA GLU A 144 -12.49 -0.26 8.31
C GLU A 144 -11.49 -0.40 7.16
N GLY A 145 -10.35 -1.03 7.41
CA GLY A 145 -9.32 -1.25 6.41
C GLY A 145 -7.91 -1.26 7.01
N GLY A 146 -7.05 -2.18 6.57
CA GLY A 146 -5.78 -2.43 7.26
C GLY A 146 -4.57 -1.61 6.82
N HIS A 147 -4.66 -0.86 5.71
CA HIS A 147 -3.49 -0.38 4.97
C HIS A 147 -3.58 1.08 4.54
N LEU A 148 -4.66 1.77 4.88
CA LEU A 148 -4.93 3.13 4.43
C LEU A 148 -5.10 4.05 5.64
N PRO A 149 -4.73 5.34 5.50
CA PRO A 149 -4.75 6.27 6.61
C PRO A 149 -6.15 6.83 6.87
N PHE A 150 -6.38 7.23 8.12
CA PHE A 150 -7.57 7.96 8.54
C PHE A 150 -7.20 8.97 9.63
N GLU A 151 -8.04 9.99 9.81
CA GLU A 151 -7.77 11.07 10.74
C GLU A 151 -9.03 11.63 11.40
N ALA A 152 -8.84 12.35 12.51
CA ALA A 152 -9.88 13.06 13.22
C ALA A 152 -9.40 14.44 13.67
N ASP A 153 -10.25 15.45 13.45
CA ASP A 153 -10.07 16.77 14.07
C ASP A 153 -10.42 16.69 15.56
N ILE A 154 -9.42 16.93 16.40
CA ILE A 154 -9.55 16.86 17.86
C ILE A 154 -9.44 18.23 18.54
N SER A 155 -9.45 19.33 17.76
CA SER A 155 -9.24 20.69 18.24
C SER A 155 -10.15 21.03 19.42
N LYS A 156 -11.47 20.76 19.26
CA LYS A 156 -12.48 21.01 20.31
C LYS A 156 -12.20 20.26 21.61
N LEU A 157 -11.60 19.06 21.54
CA LEU A 157 -11.31 18.24 22.72
C LEU A 157 -10.07 18.72 23.47
N VAL A 158 -9.06 19.22 22.75
CA VAL A 158 -7.78 19.62 23.34
C VAL A 158 -7.72 21.11 23.71
N GLN A 159 -8.63 21.93 23.16
CA GLN A 159 -8.72 23.37 23.44
C GLN A 159 -9.79 23.72 24.50
N SER A 160 -10.55 22.72 24.98
CA SER A 160 -11.57 22.92 26.01
C SER A 160 -10.99 22.71 27.41
N GLY A 161 -10.39 23.77 28.00
CA GLY A 161 -9.90 23.78 29.38
C GLY A 161 -8.38 23.67 29.52
N PRO A 162 -7.84 23.63 30.76
CA PRO A 162 -6.40 23.63 31.02
C PRO A 162 -5.79 22.23 30.81
N LEU A 163 -5.86 21.71 29.58
CA LEU A 163 -5.25 20.44 29.21
C LEU A 163 -3.81 20.67 28.74
N SER A 164 -2.86 20.01 29.38
CA SER A 164 -1.45 19.97 28.95
C SER A 164 -1.07 18.68 28.20
N PHE A 165 -1.95 17.68 28.24
CA PHE A 165 -1.79 16.40 27.56
C PHE A 165 -3.13 15.86 27.07
N CYS A 166 -3.08 14.95 26.10
CA CYS A 166 -4.21 14.14 25.69
C CYS A 166 -3.89 12.65 25.81
N ARG A 167 -4.86 11.86 26.26
CA ARG A 167 -4.79 10.39 26.30
C ARG A 167 -5.47 9.83 25.06
N ILE A 168 -4.71 9.15 24.23
CA ILE A 168 -5.18 8.54 22.98
C ILE A 168 -5.29 7.04 23.21
N THR A 169 -6.48 6.49 23.02
CA THR A 169 -6.74 5.04 23.11
C THR A 169 -7.25 4.55 21.75
N ILE A 170 -6.70 3.45 21.25
CA ILE A 170 -7.07 2.86 19.96
C ILE A 170 -7.38 1.38 20.17
N ALA A 171 -8.59 0.95 19.85
CA ALA A 171 -8.95 -0.46 19.78
C ALA A 171 -8.86 -0.93 18.33
N ILE A 172 -8.26 -2.09 18.10
CA ILE A 172 -8.06 -2.67 16.76
C ILE A 172 -8.55 -4.11 16.76
N ASN A 173 -9.37 -4.47 15.77
CA ASN A 173 -9.84 -5.84 15.55
C ASN A 173 -9.22 -6.42 14.27
N ASN A 174 -8.55 -7.56 14.38
CA ASN A 174 -7.89 -8.24 13.26
C ASN A 174 -8.70 -9.40 12.66
N THR A 175 -9.98 -9.51 13.02
CA THR A 175 -10.89 -10.52 12.47
C THR A 175 -11.21 -10.19 11.01
N LEU A 176 -11.01 -11.15 10.11
CA LEU A 176 -11.37 -11.03 8.70
C LEU A 176 -12.67 -11.79 8.42
N ALA A 177 -13.55 -11.16 7.66
CA ALA A 177 -14.86 -11.68 7.28
C ALA A 177 -14.99 -11.75 5.75
N PRO A 178 -16.05 -12.37 5.19
CA PRO A 178 -16.15 -12.50 3.73
C PRO A 178 -16.15 -11.17 2.96
N HIS A 179 -16.56 -10.07 3.60
CA HIS A 179 -16.61 -8.72 3.02
C HIS A 179 -15.37 -7.88 3.26
N THR A 180 -14.45 -8.31 4.14
CA THR A 180 -13.21 -7.57 4.39
C THR A 180 -12.24 -7.71 3.22
N LEU A 181 -11.25 -6.82 3.14
CA LEU A 181 -10.18 -6.89 2.14
C LEU A 181 -8.80 -6.89 2.83
N PRO A 182 -8.13 -8.05 2.93
CA PRO A 182 -8.50 -9.35 2.35
C PRO A 182 -9.68 -10.04 3.07
N PRO A 183 -10.42 -10.94 2.40
CA PRO A 183 -11.51 -11.67 3.02
C PRO A 183 -11.00 -12.83 3.87
N GLY A 184 -11.80 -13.22 4.85
CA GLY A 184 -11.55 -14.39 5.69
C GLY A 184 -12.82 -14.98 6.28
N THR A 185 -12.71 -16.07 7.03
CA THR A 185 -13.84 -16.69 7.73
C THR A 185 -13.42 -17.21 9.10
N ILE A 186 -14.25 -17.02 10.12
CA ILE A 186 -14.06 -17.66 11.42
C ILE A 186 -14.69 -19.05 11.40
N LEU A 187 -13.87 -20.07 11.67
CA LEU A 187 -14.30 -21.46 11.76
C LEU A 187 -14.30 -21.94 13.21
N TYR A 188 -15.50 -22.14 13.76
CA TYR A 188 -15.67 -22.78 15.06
C TYR A 188 -15.54 -24.30 14.92
N ARG A 189 -14.68 -24.91 15.74
CA ARG A 189 -14.53 -26.37 15.80
C ARG A 189 -15.29 -26.89 17.01
N THR A 190 -16.51 -27.36 16.77
CA THR A 190 -17.47 -27.74 17.82
C THR A 190 -17.35 -29.20 18.26
N ASP A 191 -16.53 -30.01 17.59
CA ASP A 191 -16.27 -31.39 18.01
C ASP A 191 -15.34 -31.39 19.23
N THR A 192 -15.96 -31.51 20.41
CA THR A 192 -15.26 -31.50 21.70
C THR A 192 -14.41 -32.74 21.95
N SER A 193 -14.50 -33.78 21.09
CA SER A 193 -13.58 -34.92 21.14
C SER A 193 -12.21 -34.59 20.54
N MET A 194 -12.14 -33.58 19.66
CA MET A 194 -10.92 -33.17 18.97
C MET A 194 -10.42 -31.78 19.39
N TYR A 195 -11.31 -30.89 19.82
CA TYR A 195 -10.99 -29.48 20.08
C TYR A 195 -11.51 -29.03 21.46
N PRO A 196 -10.81 -28.10 22.15
CA PRO A 196 -11.32 -27.56 23.41
C PRO A 196 -12.60 -26.75 23.19
N ASN A 197 -13.38 -26.58 24.26
CA ASN A 197 -14.63 -25.83 24.18
C ASN A 197 -14.38 -24.38 23.73
N GLY A 198 -15.21 -23.88 22.81
CA GLY A 198 -15.08 -22.53 22.25
C GLY A 198 -13.90 -22.35 21.28
N TYR A 199 -13.24 -23.42 20.83
CA TYR A 199 -12.13 -23.32 19.87
C TYR A 199 -12.60 -22.79 18.51
N PHE A 200 -11.89 -21.79 18.00
CA PHE A 200 -12.09 -21.24 16.67
C PHE A 200 -10.75 -20.83 16.05
N VAL A 201 -10.73 -20.71 14.73
CA VAL A 201 -9.58 -20.21 13.96
C VAL A 201 -10.04 -19.23 12.89
N GLN A 202 -9.16 -18.29 12.55
CA GLN A 202 -9.28 -17.48 11.34
C GLN A 202 -8.80 -18.32 10.15
N ASP A 203 -9.67 -18.49 9.16
CA ASP A 203 -9.36 -19.09 7.87
C ASP A 203 -9.14 -17.98 6.84
N THR A 204 -8.08 -18.12 6.06
CA THR A 204 -7.58 -17.13 5.09
C THR A 204 -7.22 -17.84 3.78
N SER A 205 -7.18 -17.10 2.67
CA SER A 205 -6.84 -17.65 1.35
C SER A 205 -5.80 -16.81 0.62
N PHE A 206 -4.91 -16.18 1.39
CA PHE A 206 -3.80 -15.36 0.90
C PHE A 206 -2.48 -15.86 1.52
N ASP A 207 -1.37 -15.66 0.82
CA ASP A 207 -0.08 -16.28 1.16
C ASP A 207 0.85 -15.32 1.90
N PHE A 208 0.38 -14.68 2.97
CA PHE A 208 1.18 -13.87 3.90
C PHE A 208 0.56 -13.92 5.30
N PHE A 209 1.35 -13.67 6.33
CA PHE A 209 0.84 -13.71 7.71
C PHE A 209 -0.08 -12.51 7.98
N ASN A 210 -1.22 -12.78 8.64
CA ASN A 210 -2.19 -11.75 9.03
C ASN A 210 -1.72 -10.94 10.25
N TYR A 211 -0.56 -10.30 10.11
CA TYR A 211 -0.03 -9.36 11.08
C TYR A 211 -1.04 -8.24 11.37
N ALA A 212 -1.13 -7.87 12.65
CA ALA A 212 -2.03 -6.82 13.11
C ALA A 212 -1.35 -5.86 14.08
N GLY A 213 -1.92 -4.67 14.21
CA GLY A 213 -1.40 -3.58 15.04
C GLY A 213 -1.39 -2.24 14.33
N LEU A 214 -0.62 -1.30 14.89
CA LEU A 214 -0.36 0.03 14.33
C LEU A 214 0.94 -0.05 13.52
N HIS A 215 0.83 -0.39 12.24
CA HIS A 215 1.99 -0.69 11.39
C HIS A 215 2.74 0.54 10.88
N ARG A 216 2.11 1.71 10.91
CA ARG A 216 2.64 2.97 10.39
C ARG A 216 2.55 4.08 11.44
N PRO A 217 3.28 5.19 11.26
CA PRO A 217 3.33 6.25 12.24
C PRO A 217 1.94 6.75 12.65
N VAL A 218 1.80 7.05 13.94
CA VAL A 218 0.66 7.80 14.48
C VAL A 218 1.17 9.20 14.75
N VAL A 219 0.49 10.21 14.22
CA VAL A 219 0.96 11.60 14.31
C VAL A 219 -0.14 12.53 14.75
N LEU A 220 0.24 13.54 15.54
CA LEU A 220 -0.55 14.75 15.64
C LEU A 220 0.02 15.78 14.68
N TYR A 221 -0.83 16.48 13.96
CA TYR A 221 -0.41 17.60 13.14
C TYR A 221 -1.35 18.79 13.30
N THR A 222 -0.86 19.96 12.90
CA THR A 222 -1.66 21.19 12.93
C THR A 222 -1.80 21.83 11.56
N THR A 223 -2.89 22.54 11.40
CA THR A 223 -3.12 23.50 10.32
C THR A 223 -3.76 24.75 10.91
N PRO A 224 -3.85 25.85 10.16
CA PRO A 224 -4.82 26.89 10.47
C PRO A 224 -6.25 26.35 10.33
N THR A 225 -7.24 27.06 10.88
CA THR A 225 -8.67 26.66 10.80
C THR A 225 -9.26 26.76 9.40
N THR A 226 -8.69 27.60 8.53
CA THR A 226 -8.91 27.50 7.08
C THR A 226 -7.64 26.95 6.44
N TYR A 227 -7.76 25.82 5.74
CA TYR A 227 -6.60 25.04 5.32
C TYR A 227 -6.79 24.40 3.94
N ILE A 228 -5.65 24.09 3.31
CA ILE A 228 -5.59 23.27 2.09
C ILE A 228 -5.87 21.82 2.48
N ASP A 229 -7.02 21.31 2.04
CA ASP A 229 -7.55 19.99 2.36
C ASP A 229 -7.08 18.92 1.37
N ASP A 230 -7.15 19.24 0.08
CA ASP A 230 -6.75 18.32 -0.99
C ASP A 230 -6.09 19.07 -2.15
N ILE A 231 -5.18 18.39 -2.83
CA ILE A 231 -4.54 18.85 -4.06
C ILE A 231 -4.57 17.66 -5.02
N ASP A 232 -5.15 17.86 -6.19
CA ASP A 232 -5.16 16.90 -7.29
C ASP A 232 -4.31 17.47 -8.44
N VAL A 233 -3.28 16.73 -8.84
CA VAL A 233 -2.40 17.07 -9.94
C VAL A 233 -2.42 15.99 -11.00
N THR A 234 -2.73 16.39 -12.23
CA THR A 234 -2.49 15.58 -13.43
C THR A 234 -1.54 16.32 -14.36
N THR A 235 -0.68 15.56 -15.05
CA THR A 235 0.32 16.14 -15.95
C THR A 235 0.17 15.61 -17.37
N SER A 236 0.46 16.47 -18.34
CA SER A 236 0.54 16.11 -19.75
C SER A 236 1.70 16.85 -20.42
N VAL A 237 2.00 16.51 -21.67
CA VAL A 237 3.09 17.12 -22.42
C VAL A 237 2.57 17.48 -23.80
N ASP A 238 2.75 18.74 -24.19
CA ASP A 238 2.51 19.23 -25.55
C ASP A 238 3.84 19.67 -26.15
N GLN A 239 4.34 18.90 -27.13
CA GLN A 239 5.68 19.04 -27.70
C GLN A 239 6.77 19.00 -26.61
N ASN A 240 7.40 20.14 -26.30
CA ASN A 240 8.42 20.27 -25.25
C ASN A 240 7.89 21.02 -24.01
N THR A 241 6.60 21.35 -23.98
CA THR A 241 5.98 22.09 -22.87
C THR A 241 5.27 21.10 -21.95
N GLY A 242 5.71 21.06 -20.69
CA GLY A 242 5.01 20.32 -19.64
C GLY A 242 3.77 21.09 -19.19
N LEU A 243 2.64 20.40 -19.05
CA LEU A 243 1.39 20.97 -18.57
C LEU A 243 1.05 20.33 -17.23
N VAL A 244 0.87 21.16 -16.20
CA VAL A 244 0.51 20.74 -14.85
C VAL A 244 -0.89 21.28 -14.53
N HIS A 245 -1.88 20.40 -14.58
CA HIS A 245 -3.25 20.73 -14.20
C HIS A 245 -3.42 20.51 -12.71
N TYR A 246 -3.96 21.50 -12.01
CA TYR A 246 -4.18 21.41 -10.57
C TYR A 246 -5.63 21.73 -10.20
N GLN A 247 -6.13 21.03 -9.18
CA GLN A 247 -7.35 21.34 -8.46
C GLN A 247 -7.10 21.28 -6.96
N ILE A 248 -7.48 22.32 -6.24
CA ILE A 248 -7.18 22.50 -4.82
C ILE A 248 -8.51 22.67 -4.06
N SER A 249 -8.71 21.84 -3.04
CA SER A 249 -9.84 21.91 -2.11
C SER A 249 -9.43 22.65 -0.84
N ILE A 250 -10.28 23.56 -0.37
CA ILE A 250 -10.08 24.34 0.85
C ILE A 250 -11.24 24.07 1.80
N GLN A 251 -10.95 23.91 3.08
CA GLN A 251 -11.94 23.80 4.16
C GLN A 251 -11.81 24.98 5.11
N GLY A 252 -12.92 25.41 5.71
CA GLY A 252 -12.98 26.57 6.63
C GLY A 252 -13.73 27.76 6.02
N SER A 253 -13.02 28.82 5.63
CA SER A 253 -13.59 30.02 5.00
C SER A 253 -13.82 29.85 3.49
N GLU A 254 -14.91 30.42 2.96
CA GLU A 254 -15.14 30.58 1.51
C GLU A 254 -14.44 31.81 0.92
N HIS A 255 -13.97 32.73 1.77
CA HIS A 255 -13.29 33.96 1.35
C HIS A 255 -11.79 33.82 1.54
N PHE A 256 -11.09 33.47 0.47
CA PHE A 256 -9.65 33.24 0.47
C PHE A 256 -9.00 33.64 -0.85
N GLN A 257 -7.68 33.78 -0.82
CA GLN A 257 -6.83 33.93 -2.00
C GLN A 257 -5.86 32.75 -2.08
N LEU A 258 -5.66 32.23 -3.30
CA LEU A 258 -4.74 31.14 -3.57
C LEU A 258 -3.71 31.60 -4.61
N GLU A 259 -2.44 31.45 -4.26
CA GLU A 259 -1.31 31.51 -5.18
C GLU A 259 -0.70 30.11 -5.30
N VAL A 260 -0.30 29.76 -6.52
CA VAL A 260 0.31 28.46 -6.82
C VAL A 260 1.61 28.71 -7.57
N HIS A 261 2.72 28.24 -7.02
CA HIS A 261 4.04 28.36 -7.63
C HIS A 261 4.60 26.98 -7.91
N LEU A 262 5.04 26.74 -9.15
CA LEU A 262 5.80 25.54 -9.49
C LEU A 262 7.28 25.91 -9.52
N GLN A 263 8.08 25.19 -8.72
CA GLN A 263 9.50 25.41 -8.59
C GLN A 263 10.29 24.23 -9.18
N ASP A 264 11.42 24.51 -9.82
CA ASP A 264 12.39 23.50 -10.28
C ASP A 264 13.23 22.91 -9.12
N GLU A 265 14.13 21.95 -9.41
CA GLU A 265 15.00 21.33 -8.37
C GLU A 265 15.96 22.35 -7.72
N GLU A 266 16.25 23.47 -8.40
CA GLU A 266 17.08 24.57 -7.90
C GLU A 266 16.28 25.61 -7.08
N GLY A 267 14.95 25.48 -7.00
CA GLY A 267 14.06 26.38 -6.26
C GLY A 267 13.61 27.63 -7.04
N ASN A 268 13.89 27.72 -8.34
CA ASN A 268 13.40 28.81 -9.18
C ASN A 268 11.93 28.58 -9.56
N ILE A 269 11.13 29.65 -9.49
CA ILE A 269 9.72 29.60 -9.91
C ILE A 269 9.66 29.57 -11.44
N VAL A 270 9.29 28.42 -12.01
CA VAL A 270 9.16 28.20 -13.45
C VAL A 270 7.75 28.47 -13.99
N ALA A 271 6.73 28.41 -13.11
CA ALA A 271 5.36 28.76 -13.46
C ALA A 271 4.57 29.28 -12.25
N ARG A 272 3.56 30.12 -12.52
CA ARG A 272 2.67 30.71 -11.51
C ARG A 272 1.21 30.56 -11.90
N GLY A 273 0.35 30.35 -10.92
CA GLY A 273 -1.09 30.29 -11.07
C GLY A 273 -1.80 30.88 -9.86
N THR A 274 -3.11 31.07 -9.98
CA THR A 274 -3.97 31.57 -8.90
C THR A 274 -5.29 30.80 -8.88
N GLY A 275 -6.00 30.84 -7.75
CA GLY A 275 -7.31 30.20 -7.59
C GLY A 275 -7.24 28.68 -7.39
N GLY A 276 -8.40 28.06 -7.12
CA GLY A 276 -8.50 26.64 -6.77
C GLY A 276 -8.44 25.66 -7.95
N ARG A 277 -8.41 26.13 -9.19
CA ARG A 277 -8.24 25.31 -10.39
C ARG A 277 -7.45 26.07 -11.44
N GLY A 278 -6.49 25.41 -12.08
CA GLY A 278 -5.73 26.01 -13.16
C GLY A 278 -4.82 25.03 -13.88
N GLN A 279 -4.07 25.58 -14.83
CA GLN A 279 -3.07 24.85 -15.61
C GLN A 279 -1.81 25.70 -15.70
N LEU A 280 -0.69 25.13 -15.24
CA LEU A 280 0.63 25.73 -15.37
C LEU A 280 1.32 25.18 -16.62
N GLN A 281 2.07 26.04 -17.31
CA GLN A 281 2.86 25.67 -18.48
C GLN A 281 4.34 25.80 -18.15
N VAL A 282 5.12 24.76 -18.45
CA VAL A 282 6.56 24.70 -18.20
C VAL A 282 7.26 24.50 -19.55
N PRO A 283 7.73 25.58 -20.20
CA PRO A 283 8.48 25.47 -21.45
C PRO A 283 9.77 24.67 -21.25
N ASN A 284 10.09 23.77 -22.17
CA ASN A 284 11.25 22.88 -22.09
C ASN A 284 11.30 22.08 -20.78
N ALA A 285 10.16 21.50 -20.39
CA ALA A 285 10.04 20.78 -19.14
C ALA A 285 11.01 19.60 -19.05
N HIS A 286 11.73 19.51 -17.93
CA HIS A 286 12.35 18.26 -17.50
C HIS A 286 11.25 17.28 -17.08
N LEU A 287 11.13 16.16 -17.82
CA LEU A 287 10.14 15.14 -17.54
C LEU A 287 10.62 14.20 -16.44
N TRP A 288 9.67 13.65 -15.68
CA TRP A 288 9.95 12.53 -14.79
C TRP A 288 10.15 11.27 -15.64
N TRP A 289 11.34 10.70 -15.56
CA TRP A 289 11.71 9.45 -16.22
C TRP A 289 11.99 8.37 -15.18
N PRO A 290 11.55 7.12 -15.43
CA PRO A 290 11.96 5.99 -14.62
C PRO A 290 13.48 5.83 -14.54
N TYR A 291 13.94 5.20 -13.46
CA TYR A 291 15.31 4.75 -13.28
C TYR A 291 15.75 3.93 -14.51
N LEU A 292 16.95 4.21 -15.02
CA LEU A 292 17.56 3.59 -16.20
C LEU A 292 16.93 3.97 -17.56
N MET A 293 15.99 4.94 -17.62
CA MET A 293 15.45 5.44 -18.90
C MET A 293 16.01 6.78 -19.37
N HIS A 294 16.71 7.51 -18.50
CA HIS A 294 17.21 8.85 -18.80
C HIS A 294 18.45 9.17 -17.95
N GLU A 295 19.29 10.10 -18.42
CA GLU A 295 20.51 10.53 -17.70
C GLU A 295 20.18 11.23 -16.37
N HIS A 296 19.04 11.90 -16.33
CA HIS A 296 18.46 12.55 -15.15
C HIS A 296 17.08 11.94 -14.88
N PRO A 297 16.99 10.75 -14.28
CA PRO A 297 15.71 10.14 -13.94
C PRO A 297 15.09 10.89 -12.76
N ALA A 298 13.79 10.64 -12.52
CA ALA A 298 13.10 11.06 -11.32
C ALA A 298 13.07 12.58 -11.06
N TYR A 299 13.03 13.40 -12.12
CA TYR A 299 12.97 14.85 -11.98
C TYR A 299 11.64 15.26 -11.33
N LEU A 300 11.71 15.99 -10.21
CA LEU A 300 10.55 16.46 -9.46
C LEU A 300 10.58 17.98 -9.33
N TYR A 301 9.49 18.61 -9.76
CA TYR A 301 9.18 19.99 -9.39
C TYR A 301 8.52 20.02 -8.01
N SER A 302 8.46 21.21 -7.40
CA SER A 302 7.72 21.45 -6.17
C SER A 302 6.55 22.41 -6.44
N LEU A 303 5.32 21.92 -6.31
CA LEU A 303 4.10 22.72 -6.38
C LEU A 303 3.80 23.29 -4.99
N GLU A 304 4.19 24.55 -4.77
CA GLU A 304 3.90 25.29 -3.55
C GLU A 304 2.55 26.00 -3.68
N VAL A 305 1.60 25.63 -2.81
CA VAL A 305 0.29 26.27 -2.69
C VAL A 305 0.30 27.18 -1.47
N ARG A 306 -0.06 28.45 -1.69
CA ARG A 306 -0.14 29.49 -0.66
C ARG A 306 -1.58 29.97 -0.55
N LEU A 307 -2.19 29.68 0.58
CA LEU A 307 -3.51 30.15 0.94
C LEU A 307 -3.38 31.38 1.84
N THR A 308 -4.15 32.42 1.57
CA THR A 308 -4.27 33.59 2.45
C THR A 308 -5.74 33.90 2.70
N VAL A 309 -6.07 34.11 3.97
CA VAL A 309 -7.43 34.39 4.44
C VAL A 309 -7.39 35.65 5.29
N GLN A 310 -8.29 36.59 5.02
CA GLN A 310 -8.49 37.74 5.90
C GLN A 310 -9.55 37.37 6.94
N THR A 311 -9.15 37.30 8.20
CA THR A 311 -10.06 37.03 9.33
C THR A 311 -10.27 38.30 10.15
N ALA A 312 -11.31 38.33 10.99
CA ALA A 312 -11.52 39.43 11.93
C ALA A 312 -10.36 39.60 12.94
N ALA A 313 -9.56 38.55 13.17
CA ALA A 313 -8.40 38.54 14.06
C ALA A 313 -7.07 38.86 13.35
N GLY A 314 -7.07 39.05 12.02
CA GLY A 314 -5.88 39.30 11.20
C GLY A 314 -5.77 38.37 9.99
N SER A 315 -4.70 38.51 9.21
CA SER A 315 -4.42 37.63 8.07
C SER A 315 -3.89 36.27 8.53
N MET A 316 -4.49 35.21 8.05
CA MET A 316 -4.06 33.82 8.24
C MET A 316 -3.49 33.28 6.92
N SER A 317 -2.48 32.43 7.00
CA SER A 317 -1.89 31.81 5.81
C SER A 317 -1.64 30.33 6.02
N ASP A 318 -1.82 29.55 4.96
CA ASP A 318 -1.50 28.12 4.94
C ASP A 318 -0.62 27.79 3.73
N PHE A 319 0.38 26.94 3.96
CA PHE A 319 1.39 26.57 2.97
C PHE A 319 1.47 25.05 2.88
N TYR A 320 1.37 24.53 1.66
CA TYR A 320 1.59 23.13 1.36
C TYR A 320 2.43 22.98 0.09
N THR A 321 3.45 22.14 0.14
CA THR A 321 4.31 21.83 -1.01
C THR A 321 4.15 20.38 -1.42
N LEU A 322 3.73 20.15 -2.66
CA LEU A 322 3.54 18.83 -3.26
C LEU A 322 4.60 18.58 -4.34
N PRO A 323 5.41 17.51 -4.25
CA PRO A 323 6.28 17.09 -5.35
C PRO A 323 5.49 16.71 -6.60
N VAL A 324 5.93 17.14 -7.78
CA VAL A 324 5.25 16.89 -9.06
C VAL A 324 6.27 16.40 -10.10
N GLY A 325 6.08 15.17 -10.59
CA GLY A 325 6.78 14.66 -11.77
C GLY A 325 5.92 14.82 -13.01
N ILE A 326 6.39 15.59 -14.00
CA ILE A 326 5.67 15.77 -15.27
C ILE A 326 5.92 14.53 -16.13
N ARG A 327 4.88 13.71 -16.34
CA ARG A 327 4.98 12.49 -17.14
C ARG A 327 3.64 12.04 -17.71
N THR A 328 3.67 11.37 -18.86
CA THR A 328 2.49 10.69 -19.43
C THR A 328 2.61 9.19 -19.30
N VAL A 329 1.46 8.52 -19.14
CA VAL A 329 1.33 7.06 -19.19
C VAL A 329 0.29 6.73 -20.26
N ALA A 330 0.59 5.77 -21.13
CA ALA A 330 -0.35 5.26 -22.12
C ALA A 330 -0.16 3.78 -22.36
N VAL A 331 -1.24 3.10 -22.77
CA VAL A 331 -1.24 1.68 -23.12
C VAL A 331 -1.72 1.54 -24.55
N THR A 332 -0.97 0.78 -25.35
CA THR A 332 -1.38 0.37 -26.71
C THR A 332 -1.78 -1.11 -26.70
N LYS A 333 -2.08 -1.70 -27.85
CA LYS A 333 -2.39 -3.13 -27.95
C LYS A 333 -1.26 -4.05 -27.48
N ASN A 334 -0.01 -3.58 -27.51
CA ASN A 334 1.16 -4.41 -27.25
C ASN A 334 2.32 -3.70 -26.51
N GLN A 335 2.16 -2.43 -26.13
CA GLN A 335 3.20 -1.65 -25.46
C GLN A 335 2.63 -0.84 -24.29
N PHE A 336 3.43 -0.70 -23.24
CA PHE A 336 3.26 0.31 -22.21
C PHE A 336 4.18 1.49 -22.53
N LEU A 337 3.66 2.71 -22.48
CA LEU A 337 4.40 3.91 -22.84
C LEU A 337 4.51 4.83 -21.64
N ILE A 338 5.73 5.29 -21.34
CA ILE A 338 5.98 6.41 -20.43
C ILE A 338 6.62 7.53 -21.26
N ASN A 339 6.05 8.73 -21.22
CA ASN A 339 6.49 9.87 -22.03
C ASN A 339 6.55 9.56 -23.53
N GLY A 340 5.60 8.74 -24.01
CA GLY A 340 5.53 8.29 -25.41
C GLY A 340 6.61 7.27 -25.83
N LYS A 341 7.46 6.80 -24.90
CA LYS A 341 8.49 5.78 -25.18
C LYS A 341 8.08 4.43 -24.58
N PRO A 342 8.32 3.31 -25.28
CA PRO A 342 8.10 1.97 -24.74
C PRO A 342 8.84 1.75 -23.43
N PHE A 343 8.12 1.28 -22.43
CA PHE A 343 8.62 0.91 -21.11
C PHE A 343 8.46 -0.60 -20.91
N TYR A 344 9.52 -1.22 -20.39
CA TYR A 344 9.51 -2.61 -19.98
C TYR A 344 9.71 -2.69 -18.46
N PHE A 345 8.78 -3.31 -17.74
CA PHE A 345 8.93 -3.52 -16.30
C PHE A 345 9.94 -4.65 -16.08
N HIS A 346 11.10 -4.37 -15.50
CA HIS A 346 12.03 -5.40 -15.03
C HIS A 346 12.23 -5.18 -13.53
N GLY A 347 11.44 -5.91 -12.76
CA GLY A 347 11.15 -5.54 -11.38
C GLY A 347 10.92 -6.73 -10.46
N VAL A 348 10.37 -6.45 -9.29
CA VAL A 348 10.13 -7.44 -8.23
C VAL A 348 8.71 -7.26 -7.67
N ASN A 349 8.19 -8.28 -7.01
CA ASN A 349 7.10 -8.12 -6.04
C ASN A 349 7.69 -7.97 -4.64
N LYS A 350 7.12 -7.11 -3.81
CA LYS A 350 7.61 -6.87 -2.44
C LYS A 350 6.58 -7.29 -1.40
N HIS A 351 6.94 -7.20 -0.12
CA HIS A 351 6.02 -7.15 1.01
C HIS A 351 6.56 -6.17 2.07
N GLU A 352 5.67 -5.51 2.81
CA GLU A 352 6.02 -4.87 4.08
C GLU A 352 6.20 -5.98 5.12
N ASP A 353 7.34 -6.66 5.10
CA ASP A 353 7.66 -7.74 6.04
C ASP A 353 9.13 -7.70 6.47
N SER A 354 9.33 -7.93 7.77
CA SER A 354 10.64 -7.95 8.41
C SER A 354 10.63 -8.70 9.74
N ASP A 355 11.81 -9.07 10.22
CA ASP A 355 11.95 -9.71 11.52
C ASP A 355 11.46 -8.80 12.66
N ILE A 356 10.84 -9.44 13.65
CA ILE A 356 10.33 -8.85 14.91
C ILE A 356 9.13 -7.92 14.72
N ARG A 357 9.25 -6.88 13.89
CA ARG A 357 8.21 -5.85 13.74
C ARG A 357 7.12 -6.21 12.73
N GLY A 358 7.23 -7.36 12.05
CA GLY A 358 6.27 -7.78 11.02
C GLY A 358 6.16 -6.74 9.91
N ARG A 359 4.98 -6.11 9.79
CA ARG A 359 4.71 -5.03 8.82
C ARG A 359 5.08 -3.62 9.29
N GLY A 360 5.65 -3.49 10.48
CA GLY A 360 6.07 -2.20 11.03
C GLY A 360 7.02 -1.45 10.08
N PHE A 361 6.69 -0.20 9.81
CA PHE A 361 7.51 0.73 9.05
C PHE A 361 8.90 0.94 9.71
N ASP A 362 9.97 1.01 8.89
CA ASP A 362 11.36 1.16 9.35
C ASP A 362 12.26 1.80 8.30
N TRP A 363 12.78 2.99 8.60
CA TRP A 363 13.66 3.76 7.70
C TRP A 363 14.92 3.00 7.26
N PRO A 364 15.72 2.42 8.18
CA PRO A 364 16.88 1.59 7.82
C PRO A 364 16.57 0.50 6.78
N LEU A 365 15.52 -0.30 6.99
CA LEU A 365 15.15 -1.35 6.06
C LEU A 365 14.63 -0.79 4.73
N LEU A 366 13.79 0.25 4.78
CA LEU A 366 13.28 0.89 3.58
C LEU A 366 14.42 1.39 2.70
N MET A 367 15.39 2.09 3.28
CA MET A 367 16.58 2.53 2.55
C MET A 367 17.43 1.37 2.06
N LYS A 368 17.59 0.30 2.85
CA LYS A 368 18.31 -0.91 2.42
C LYS A 368 17.62 -1.55 1.21
N ASP A 369 16.30 -1.63 1.22
CA ASP A 369 15.52 -2.18 0.12
C ASP A 369 15.69 -1.36 -1.16
N PHE A 370 15.62 -0.03 -1.10
CA PHE A 370 15.86 0.83 -2.27
C PHE A 370 17.28 0.70 -2.81
N ASN A 371 18.29 0.64 -1.93
CA ASN A 371 19.68 0.37 -2.36
C ASN A 371 19.80 -0.98 -3.08
N LEU A 372 19.07 -2.00 -2.65
CA LEU A 372 19.04 -3.31 -3.30
C LEU A 372 18.27 -3.29 -4.63
N LEU A 373 17.16 -2.56 -4.73
CA LEU A 373 16.43 -2.36 -5.99
C LEU A 373 17.35 -1.73 -7.05
N LEU A 374 18.06 -0.65 -6.69
CA LEU A 374 19.04 0.00 -7.56
C LEU A 374 20.22 -0.93 -7.89
N TRP A 375 20.75 -1.66 -6.91
CA TRP A 375 21.81 -2.65 -7.12
C TRP A 375 21.41 -3.74 -8.12
N LEU A 376 20.17 -4.23 -8.01
CA LEU A 376 19.58 -5.23 -8.89
C LEU A 376 19.38 -4.68 -10.32
N GLY A 377 19.26 -3.36 -10.48
CA GLY A 377 18.82 -2.75 -11.73
C GLY A 377 17.30 -2.87 -11.91
N ALA A 378 16.54 -3.05 -10.83
CA ALA A 378 15.09 -3.11 -10.89
C ALA A 378 14.51 -1.70 -11.08
N ASN A 379 13.70 -1.51 -12.11
CA ASN A 379 13.07 -0.22 -12.42
C ASN A 379 11.62 -0.11 -11.93
N ALA A 380 11.07 -1.21 -11.41
CA ALA A 380 9.68 -1.26 -10.96
C ALA A 380 9.45 -2.27 -9.82
N PHE A 381 8.37 -2.08 -9.06
CA PHE A 381 7.78 -3.14 -8.26
C PHE A 381 6.25 -3.02 -8.15
N ARG A 382 5.61 -4.09 -7.69
CA ARG A 382 4.18 -4.10 -7.32
C ARG A 382 4.03 -4.14 -5.80
N THR A 383 3.06 -3.39 -5.25
CA THR A 383 2.75 -3.34 -3.80
C THR A 383 1.97 -4.58 -3.35
N SER A 384 2.54 -5.77 -3.57
CA SER A 384 1.89 -7.03 -3.19
C SER A 384 1.66 -7.10 -1.68
N HIS A 385 0.45 -7.32 -1.17
CA HIS A 385 -0.85 -7.32 -1.86
C HIS A 385 -1.78 -6.31 -1.20
N TYR A 386 -1.28 -5.09 -1.01
CA TYR A 386 -1.92 -4.01 -0.29
C TYR A 386 -1.13 -2.72 -0.49
N PRO A 387 -1.76 -1.54 -0.35
CA PRO A 387 -1.07 -0.27 -0.47
C PRO A 387 0.03 -0.17 0.60
N TYR A 388 1.24 0.24 0.23
CA TYR A 388 2.37 0.39 1.18
C TYR A 388 2.33 1.74 1.90
N ALA A 389 3.26 1.96 2.83
CA ALA A 389 3.42 3.24 3.50
C ALA A 389 3.69 4.37 2.49
N GLU A 390 3.13 5.55 2.74
CA GLU A 390 3.19 6.71 1.85
C GLU A 390 4.65 7.13 1.59
N GLU A 391 5.52 6.96 2.58
CA GLU A 391 6.96 7.19 2.48
C GLU A 391 7.61 6.30 1.40
N VAL A 392 7.10 5.08 1.17
CA VAL A 392 7.58 4.22 0.08
C VAL A 392 7.28 4.86 -1.27
N MET A 393 6.08 5.39 -1.47
CA MET A 393 5.69 6.07 -2.72
C MET A 393 6.52 7.33 -2.95
N GLN A 394 6.77 8.11 -1.89
CA GLN A 394 7.65 9.28 -1.95
C GLN A 394 9.07 8.92 -2.37
N LEU A 395 9.64 7.81 -1.88
CA LEU A 395 10.93 7.33 -2.35
C LEU A 395 10.87 6.82 -3.80
N CYS A 396 9.78 6.17 -4.20
CA CYS A 396 9.61 5.74 -5.60
C CYS A 396 9.64 6.93 -6.56
N ASP A 397 8.98 8.03 -6.20
CA ASP A 397 9.01 9.27 -6.98
C ASP A 397 10.44 9.82 -7.10
N GLN A 398 11.20 9.83 -5.99
CA GLN A 398 12.55 10.38 -5.93
C GLN A 398 13.61 9.51 -6.62
N TYR A 399 13.43 8.18 -6.61
CA TYR A 399 14.38 7.25 -7.22
C TYR A 399 13.99 6.85 -8.65
N GLY A 400 12.81 7.22 -9.11
CA GLY A 400 12.33 6.85 -10.45
C GLY A 400 11.88 5.39 -10.52
N ILE A 401 11.50 4.79 -9.40
CA ILE A 401 11.04 3.39 -9.37
C ILE A 401 9.55 3.38 -9.68
N VAL A 402 9.16 2.69 -10.74
CA VAL A 402 7.76 2.62 -11.19
C VAL A 402 6.97 1.64 -10.31
N VAL A 403 5.73 2.00 -9.98
CA VAL A 403 4.87 1.25 -9.08
C VAL A 403 3.58 0.82 -9.78
N ILE A 404 3.27 -0.48 -9.66
CA ILE A 404 1.92 -1.00 -9.82
C ILE A 404 1.30 -1.02 -8.43
N ASP A 405 0.35 -0.11 -8.19
CA ASP A 405 -0.21 0.10 -6.85
C ASP A 405 -1.48 -0.72 -6.67
N GLU A 406 -1.43 -1.67 -5.75
CA GLU A 406 -2.37 -2.76 -5.56
C GLU A 406 -3.22 -2.58 -4.29
N SER A 407 -4.53 -2.76 -4.46
CA SER A 407 -5.50 -2.82 -3.35
C SER A 407 -5.31 -4.11 -2.52
N PRO A 408 -5.88 -4.18 -1.31
CA PRO A 408 -5.87 -5.41 -0.50
C PRO A 408 -6.84 -6.50 -0.99
N GLY A 409 -7.29 -6.45 -2.25
CA GLY A 409 -8.19 -7.41 -2.89
C GLY A 409 -7.54 -8.76 -3.23
N VAL A 410 -6.95 -9.43 -2.23
CA VAL A 410 -6.28 -10.74 -2.37
C VAL A 410 -7.01 -11.82 -1.60
N GLY A 411 -7.01 -13.06 -2.10
CA GLY A 411 -7.67 -14.18 -1.42
C GLY A 411 -9.19 -14.23 -1.61
N ILE A 412 -9.72 -13.54 -2.62
CA ILE A 412 -11.15 -13.55 -2.99
C ILE A 412 -11.50 -14.88 -3.68
N LYS A 413 -11.62 -15.94 -2.87
CA LYS A 413 -11.77 -17.32 -3.36
C LYS A 413 -13.21 -17.84 -3.36
N LEU A 414 -14.03 -17.40 -2.42
CA LEU A 414 -15.38 -17.91 -2.17
C LEU A 414 -16.44 -17.02 -2.82
N SER A 415 -17.56 -17.62 -3.25
CA SER A 415 -18.67 -16.87 -3.84
C SER A 415 -19.26 -15.80 -2.90
N GLN A 416 -19.21 -15.99 -1.57
CA GLN A 416 -19.70 -15.00 -0.62
C GLN A 416 -18.89 -13.69 -0.65
N SER A 417 -17.61 -13.75 -1.02
CA SER A 417 -16.73 -12.58 -1.15
C SER A 417 -16.98 -11.76 -2.41
N TYR A 418 -17.91 -12.19 -3.27
CA TYR A 418 -18.42 -11.43 -4.42
C TYR A 418 -19.81 -10.81 -4.15
N SER A 419 -20.23 -10.74 -2.89
CA SER A 419 -21.50 -10.11 -2.51
C SER A 419 -21.49 -8.59 -2.74
N ASN A 420 -22.67 -7.98 -2.82
CA ASN A 420 -22.80 -6.51 -2.95
C ASN A 420 -22.12 -5.76 -1.79
N GLN A 421 -22.12 -6.32 -0.58
CA GLN A 421 -21.39 -5.74 0.56
C GLN A 421 -19.89 -5.73 0.31
N SER A 422 -19.33 -6.84 -0.18
CA SER A 422 -17.90 -6.96 -0.50
C SER A 422 -17.52 -6.05 -1.68
N LEU A 423 -18.42 -5.88 -2.66
CA LEU A 423 -18.21 -4.97 -3.78
C LEU A 423 -18.20 -3.51 -3.30
N GLN A 424 -19.20 -3.11 -2.50
CA GLN A 424 -19.30 -1.75 -1.97
C GLN A 424 -18.06 -1.38 -1.15
N HIS A 425 -17.63 -2.27 -0.26
CA HIS A 425 -16.42 -2.04 0.53
C HIS A 425 -15.16 -1.95 -0.36
N HIS A 426 -15.06 -2.75 -1.43
CA HIS A 426 -13.93 -2.64 -2.36
C HIS A 426 -13.93 -1.33 -3.16
N LEU A 427 -15.10 -0.80 -3.53
CA LEU A 427 -15.19 0.51 -4.16
C LEU A 427 -14.64 1.59 -3.21
N GLU A 428 -15.06 1.57 -1.94
CA GLU A 428 -14.57 2.50 -0.91
C GLU A 428 -13.05 2.40 -0.71
N VAL A 429 -12.49 1.19 -0.65
CA VAL A 429 -11.04 0.98 -0.55
C VAL A 429 -10.29 1.51 -1.78
N MET A 430 -10.87 1.38 -2.99
CA MET A 430 -10.28 1.98 -4.19
C MET A 430 -10.38 3.51 -4.19
N GLU A 431 -11.46 4.10 -3.66
CA GLU A 431 -11.55 5.54 -3.44
C GLU A 431 -10.45 6.03 -2.50
N GLU A 432 -10.23 5.34 -1.37
CA GLU A 432 -9.17 5.67 -0.41
C GLU A 432 -7.77 5.57 -1.03
N LEU A 433 -7.48 4.46 -1.73
CA LEU A 433 -6.20 4.21 -2.39
C LEU A 433 -5.89 5.30 -3.43
N VAL A 434 -6.81 5.52 -4.38
CA VAL A 434 -6.61 6.51 -5.43
C VAL A 434 -6.51 7.91 -4.83
N ARG A 435 -7.37 8.26 -3.85
CA ARG A 435 -7.32 9.56 -3.17
C ARG A 435 -5.97 9.83 -2.51
N ARG A 436 -5.37 8.81 -1.89
CA ARG A 436 -4.05 8.89 -1.25
C ARG A 436 -2.93 9.07 -2.28
N ASP A 437 -2.92 8.24 -3.33
CA ASP A 437 -1.73 8.08 -4.18
C ASP A 437 -1.81 8.70 -5.59
N LYS A 438 -2.92 9.35 -5.95
CA LYS A 438 -3.16 10.00 -7.27
C LYS A 438 -2.03 10.91 -7.74
N ASN A 439 -1.30 11.54 -6.83
CA ASN A 439 -0.27 12.54 -7.14
C ASN A 439 1.12 11.96 -7.35
N HIS A 440 1.34 10.66 -7.07
CA HIS A 440 2.65 10.04 -7.22
C HIS A 440 2.96 9.77 -8.71
N PRO A 441 3.96 10.43 -9.33
CA PRO A 441 4.39 10.11 -10.69
C PRO A 441 4.87 8.68 -10.85
N ALA A 442 5.43 8.08 -9.79
CA ALA A 442 5.88 6.70 -9.77
C ALA A 442 4.76 5.67 -9.92
N VAL A 443 3.55 5.96 -9.42
CA VAL A 443 2.39 5.09 -9.63
C VAL A 443 1.98 5.24 -11.09
N VAL A 444 2.03 4.14 -11.85
CA VAL A 444 1.69 4.14 -13.29
C VAL A 444 0.50 3.25 -13.64
N MET A 445 0.05 2.42 -12.72
CA MET A 445 -1.07 1.49 -12.93
C MET A 445 -1.69 1.07 -11.61
N TRP A 446 -3.01 1.01 -11.56
CA TRP A 446 -3.77 0.51 -10.41
C TRP A 446 -4.06 -0.99 -10.57
N SER A 447 -3.76 -1.80 -9.56
CA SER A 447 -4.15 -3.22 -9.48
C SER A 447 -5.29 -3.38 -8.48
N VAL A 448 -6.47 -3.82 -8.93
CA VAL A 448 -7.64 -3.90 -8.06
C VAL A 448 -7.77 -5.22 -7.30
N ALA A 449 -6.96 -6.24 -7.63
CA ALA A 449 -7.00 -7.52 -6.93
C ALA A 449 -5.80 -8.40 -7.28
N ASN A 450 -5.53 -9.40 -6.44
CA ASN A 450 -4.57 -10.46 -6.70
C ASN A 450 -5.19 -11.85 -6.57
N GLU A 451 -5.07 -12.61 -7.66
CA GLU A 451 -5.56 -13.99 -7.81
C GLU A 451 -7.00 -14.21 -7.29
N PRO A 452 -7.97 -13.37 -7.67
CA PRO A 452 -9.37 -13.69 -7.39
C PRO A 452 -9.77 -14.96 -8.15
N THR A 453 -10.74 -15.73 -7.65
CA THR A 453 -11.39 -16.79 -8.43
C THR A 453 -12.25 -16.17 -9.56
N SER A 454 -11.59 -15.62 -10.58
CA SER A 454 -12.18 -14.79 -11.64
C SER A 454 -13.07 -15.56 -12.63
N PHE A 455 -13.09 -16.88 -12.56
CA PHE A 455 -13.97 -17.74 -13.36
C PHE A 455 -15.35 -17.96 -12.75
N LEU A 456 -15.60 -17.49 -11.52
CA LEU A 456 -16.94 -17.56 -10.91
C LEU A 456 -17.88 -16.55 -11.60
N GLU A 457 -19.12 -16.98 -11.88
CA GLU A 457 -20.15 -16.13 -12.51
C GLU A 457 -20.25 -14.70 -11.95
N PRO A 458 -20.31 -14.46 -10.61
CA PRO A 458 -20.39 -13.10 -10.07
C PRO A 458 -19.13 -12.25 -10.29
N ALA A 459 -17.97 -12.87 -10.55
CA ALA A 459 -16.70 -12.16 -10.69
C ALA A 459 -16.69 -11.21 -11.90
N GLY A 460 -17.35 -11.60 -13.01
CA GLY A 460 -17.41 -10.77 -14.21
C GLY A 460 -18.09 -9.42 -13.96
N TYR A 461 -19.24 -9.41 -13.27
CA TYR A 461 -19.92 -8.16 -12.90
C TYR A 461 -19.14 -7.37 -11.84
N TYR A 462 -18.60 -8.07 -10.85
CA TYR A 462 -17.80 -7.48 -9.77
C TYR A 462 -16.62 -6.68 -10.34
N PHE A 463 -15.76 -7.32 -11.15
CA PHE A 463 -14.58 -6.67 -11.71
C PHE A 463 -14.90 -5.65 -12.80
N LYS A 464 -15.96 -5.84 -13.58
CA LYS A 464 -16.46 -4.79 -14.49
C LYS A 464 -16.74 -3.49 -13.74
N THR A 465 -17.47 -3.60 -12.63
CA THR A 465 -17.89 -2.44 -11.83
C THR A 465 -16.71 -1.78 -11.15
N LEU A 466 -15.87 -2.59 -10.51
CA LEU A 466 -14.68 -2.12 -9.79
C LEU A 466 -13.69 -1.41 -10.72
N ILE A 467 -13.35 -2.01 -11.86
CA ILE A 467 -12.40 -1.43 -12.83
C ILE A 467 -12.97 -0.14 -13.44
N ALA A 468 -14.26 -0.12 -13.78
CA ALA A 468 -14.90 1.09 -14.30
C ALA A 468 -14.90 2.23 -13.27
N HIS A 469 -15.13 1.90 -12.00
CA HIS A 469 -15.08 2.86 -10.90
C HIS A 469 -13.66 3.42 -10.70
N THR A 470 -12.63 2.58 -10.63
CA THR A 470 -11.23 3.05 -10.52
C THR A 470 -10.84 3.98 -11.68
N LYS A 471 -11.24 3.67 -12.91
CA LYS A 471 -11.01 4.53 -14.08
C LYS A 471 -11.75 5.87 -14.00
N ALA A 472 -12.90 5.92 -13.34
CA ALA A 472 -13.65 7.15 -13.12
C ALA A 472 -12.99 8.04 -12.06
N LEU A 473 -12.33 7.44 -11.07
CA LEU A 473 -11.56 8.15 -10.05
C LEU A 473 -10.26 8.74 -10.62
N ASP A 474 -9.52 7.95 -11.41
CA ASP A 474 -8.28 8.39 -12.05
C ASP A 474 -8.21 7.96 -13.53
N PRO A 475 -8.55 8.87 -14.47
CA PRO A 475 -8.44 8.59 -15.90
C PRO A 475 -7.01 8.67 -16.44
N SER A 476 -6.02 9.08 -15.63
CA SER A 476 -4.64 9.29 -16.08
C SER A 476 -3.77 8.04 -16.08
N ARG A 477 -4.28 6.92 -15.56
CA ARG A 477 -3.55 5.64 -15.41
C ARG A 477 -4.40 4.44 -15.85
N PRO A 478 -3.79 3.40 -16.43
CA PRO A 478 -4.45 2.12 -16.67
C PRO A 478 -4.82 1.39 -15.38
N VAL A 479 -5.76 0.45 -15.51
CA VAL A 479 -6.25 -0.41 -14.43
C VAL A 479 -6.11 -1.89 -14.80
N THR A 480 -5.66 -2.70 -13.86
CA THR A 480 -5.50 -4.15 -14.00
C THR A 480 -5.99 -4.89 -12.75
N PHE A 481 -5.97 -6.22 -12.80
CA PHE A 481 -5.85 -7.09 -11.63
C PHE A 481 -4.94 -8.25 -12.01
N VAL A 482 -4.35 -8.89 -11.02
CA VAL A 482 -3.42 -10.01 -11.21
C VAL A 482 -4.18 -11.33 -11.22
N THR A 483 -4.07 -12.12 -12.28
CA THR A 483 -4.81 -13.38 -12.46
C THR A 483 -3.89 -14.60 -12.45
N ASN A 484 -4.39 -15.70 -11.89
CA ASN A 484 -3.85 -17.05 -12.06
C ASN A 484 -4.88 -18.01 -12.69
N SER A 485 -5.98 -17.48 -13.24
CA SER A 485 -7.01 -18.24 -13.94
C SER A 485 -6.57 -18.64 -15.34
N LYS A 486 -7.33 -19.55 -15.97
CA LYS A 486 -7.16 -19.86 -17.39
C LYS A 486 -7.72 -18.73 -18.27
N TYR A 487 -7.05 -18.48 -19.38
CA TYR A 487 -7.36 -17.38 -20.31
C TYR A 487 -8.80 -17.40 -20.83
N ASP A 488 -9.40 -18.57 -21.03
CA ASP A 488 -10.72 -18.78 -21.63
C ASP A 488 -11.86 -18.76 -20.60
N THR A 489 -11.55 -18.86 -19.31
CA THR A 489 -12.54 -18.85 -18.23
C THR A 489 -12.52 -17.58 -17.39
N ASP A 490 -11.52 -16.72 -17.57
CA ASP A 490 -11.39 -15.49 -16.77
C ASP A 490 -12.45 -14.45 -17.16
N LEU A 491 -13.42 -14.22 -16.28
CA LEU A 491 -14.52 -13.28 -16.54
C LEU A 491 -14.16 -11.82 -16.23
N GLY A 492 -13.02 -11.56 -15.58
CA GLY A 492 -12.53 -10.21 -15.27
C GLY A 492 -11.58 -9.65 -16.34
N ALA A 493 -10.81 -10.51 -17.01
CA ALA A 493 -9.81 -10.14 -18.02
C ALA A 493 -10.33 -9.27 -19.20
N PRO A 494 -11.59 -9.36 -19.65
CA PRO A 494 -12.11 -8.44 -20.66
C PRO A 494 -12.01 -6.96 -20.26
N TYR A 495 -11.99 -6.62 -18.97
CA TYR A 495 -12.11 -5.23 -18.49
C TYR A 495 -10.80 -4.51 -18.19
N VAL A 496 -9.69 -5.24 -17.99
CA VAL A 496 -8.37 -4.65 -17.69
C VAL A 496 -7.74 -3.96 -18.89
N ASP A 497 -6.84 -3.00 -18.69
CA ASP A 497 -6.05 -2.40 -19.77
C ASP A 497 -4.79 -3.21 -20.09
N VAL A 498 -4.22 -3.86 -19.07
CA VAL A 498 -3.02 -4.70 -19.13
C VAL A 498 -3.32 -6.03 -18.44
N ILE A 499 -2.90 -7.14 -19.02
CA ILE A 499 -3.08 -8.46 -18.42
C ILE A 499 -1.86 -8.76 -17.54
N CYS A 500 -2.07 -9.00 -16.25
CA CYS A 500 -1.04 -9.44 -15.32
C CYS A 500 -1.26 -10.91 -14.98
N VAL A 501 -0.34 -11.80 -15.35
CA VAL A 501 -0.48 -13.25 -15.15
C VAL A 501 0.57 -13.77 -14.16
N ASN A 502 0.10 -14.51 -13.16
CA ASN A 502 0.93 -15.30 -12.27
C ASN A 502 1.04 -16.72 -12.80
N SER A 503 2.26 -17.25 -12.88
CA SER A 503 2.48 -18.65 -13.21
C SER A 503 3.70 -19.21 -12.49
N TYR A 504 3.56 -20.46 -12.03
CA TYR A 504 4.54 -21.18 -11.20
C TYR A 504 4.78 -22.58 -11.76
N LEU A 505 5.02 -22.63 -13.07
CA LEU A 505 5.39 -23.81 -13.84
C LEU A 505 6.61 -24.48 -13.21
N SER A 506 6.61 -25.82 -13.14
CA SER A 506 7.60 -26.64 -12.43
C SER A 506 7.59 -26.53 -10.89
N TRP A 507 6.80 -25.63 -10.31
CA TRP A 507 6.75 -25.43 -8.86
C TRP A 507 5.45 -25.94 -8.22
N TYR A 508 4.28 -25.38 -8.58
CA TYR A 508 3.00 -25.82 -8.00
C TYR A 508 2.37 -27.00 -8.76
N HIS A 509 2.84 -27.23 -9.98
CA HIS A 509 2.49 -28.37 -10.83
C HIS A 509 3.75 -28.85 -11.55
N ASP A 510 3.74 -30.09 -12.06
CA ASP A 510 4.88 -30.68 -12.75
C ASP A 510 6.19 -30.56 -11.94
N TYR A 511 6.11 -30.92 -10.65
CA TYR A 511 7.16 -30.71 -9.64
C TYR A 511 8.54 -31.18 -10.13
N GLY A 512 9.50 -30.25 -10.28
CA GLY A 512 10.87 -30.58 -10.68
C GLY A 512 11.12 -30.64 -12.19
N HIS A 513 10.09 -30.56 -13.02
CA HIS A 513 10.21 -30.67 -14.48
C HIS A 513 10.54 -29.30 -15.10
N LEU A 514 11.81 -28.94 -15.17
CA LEU A 514 12.26 -27.66 -15.72
C LEU A 514 12.02 -27.57 -17.24
N GLU A 515 12.08 -28.71 -17.92
CA GLU A 515 11.96 -28.84 -19.37
C GLU A 515 10.61 -28.43 -19.94
N VAL A 516 9.55 -28.41 -19.11
CA VAL A 516 8.19 -28.05 -19.57
C VAL A 516 7.93 -26.54 -19.53
N ILE A 517 8.73 -25.78 -18.78
CA ILE A 517 8.50 -24.35 -18.51
C ILE A 517 8.40 -23.57 -19.82
N GLN A 518 9.34 -23.76 -20.75
CA GLN A 518 9.38 -22.96 -21.97
C GLN A 518 8.13 -23.14 -22.83
N LEU A 519 7.70 -24.40 -23.04
CA LEU A 519 6.53 -24.73 -23.83
C LEU A 519 5.24 -24.20 -23.19
N GLN A 520 5.06 -24.47 -21.90
CA GLN A 520 3.87 -24.06 -21.15
C GLN A 520 3.75 -22.54 -21.09
N LEU A 521 4.86 -21.83 -20.83
CA LEU A 521 4.87 -20.37 -20.74
C LEU A 521 4.61 -19.70 -22.10
N ALA A 522 5.24 -20.20 -23.18
CA ALA A 522 4.99 -19.71 -24.53
C ALA A 522 3.51 -19.88 -24.92
N THR A 523 2.95 -21.06 -24.64
CA THR A 523 1.53 -21.37 -24.88
C THR A 523 0.61 -20.46 -24.07
N GLN A 524 0.91 -20.22 -22.80
CA GLN A 524 0.17 -19.30 -21.95
C GLN A 524 0.11 -17.90 -22.58
N PHE A 525 1.26 -17.32 -22.93
CA PHE A 525 1.32 -15.99 -23.51
C PHE A 525 0.59 -15.89 -24.86
N GLU A 526 0.70 -16.91 -25.71
CA GLU A 526 0.01 -16.94 -27.00
C GLU A 526 -1.51 -17.00 -26.85
N ASN A 527 -2.01 -17.82 -25.92
CA ASN A 527 -3.44 -17.94 -25.66
C ASN A 527 -4.04 -16.65 -25.11
N TRP A 528 -3.40 -16.06 -24.09
CA TRP A 528 -3.82 -14.77 -23.54
C TRP A 528 -3.83 -13.67 -24.61
N TYR A 529 -2.74 -13.52 -25.35
CA TYR A 529 -2.65 -12.48 -26.36
C TYR A 529 -3.64 -12.69 -27.51
N ARG A 530 -3.78 -13.90 -28.04
CA ARG A 530 -4.76 -14.22 -29.10
C ARG A 530 -6.19 -13.89 -28.68
N THR A 531 -6.53 -14.10 -27.42
CA THR A 531 -7.89 -13.91 -26.91
C THR A 531 -8.22 -12.45 -26.68
N TYR A 532 -7.31 -11.68 -26.07
CA TYR A 532 -7.62 -10.35 -25.57
C TYR A 532 -6.95 -9.20 -26.32
N GLN A 533 -5.86 -9.46 -27.05
CA GLN A 533 -5.09 -8.45 -27.80
C GLN A 533 -4.66 -7.25 -26.94
N LYS A 534 -4.18 -7.54 -25.73
CA LYS A 534 -3.69 -6.60 -24.73
C LYS A 534 -2.25 -6.95 -24.33
N PRO A 535 -1.43 -5.97 -23.91
CA PRO A 535 -0.09 -6.25 -23.44
C PRO A 535 -0.12 -7.05 -22.13
N ILE A 536 0.94 -7.83 -21.90
CA ILE A 536 1.02 -8.80 -20.80
C ILE A 536 2.22 -8.49 -19.89
N ILE A 537 2.01 -8.55 -18.58
CA ILE A 537 3.07 -8.58 -17.56
C ILE A 537 3.06 -9.98 -16.93
N GLN A 538 4.23 -10.63 -16.87
CA GLN A 538 4.44 -11.77 -15.99
C GLN A 538 4.58 -11.22 -14.56
N SER A 539 3.46 -11.16 -13.83
CA SER A 539 3.39 -10.45 -12.54
C SER A 539 3.92 -11.25 -11.37
N GLU A 540 3.98 -12.57 -11.46
CA GLU A 540 4.68 -13.43 -10.49
C GLU A 540 5.21 -14.67 -11.18
N TYR A 541 6.44 -15.05 -10.84
CA TYR A 541 7.06 -16.33 -11.17
C TYR A 541 8.21 -16.57 -10.19
N GLY A 542 8.58 -17.82 -9.94
CA GLY A 542 9.69 -18.15 -9.05
C GLY A 542 9.56 -19.53 -8.40
N ALA A 543 10.54 -19.88 -7.58
CA ALA A 543 10.57 -21.12 -6.80
C ALA A 543 11.07 -20.83 -5.38
N ASP A 544 10.59 -21.61 -4.40
CA ASP A 544 11.12 -21.47 -3.04
C ASP A 544 12.58 -21.95 -3.04
N ALA A 545 13.44 -21.23 -2.32
CA ALA A 545 14.85 -21.56 -2.12
C ALA A 545 15.22 -21.35 -0.66
N ILE A 546 15.71 -22.40 -0.01
CA ILE A 546 16.22 -22.31 1.36
C ILE A 546 17.71 -21.99 1.26
N THR A 547 18.13 -20.84 1.78
CA THR A 547 19.52 -20.40 1.74
C THR A 547 20.46 -21.46 2.29
N GLY A 548 21.52 -21.77 1.54
CA GLY A 548 22.52 -22.79 1.89
C GLY A 548 22.14 -24.22 1.51
N LEU A 549 20.95 -24.48 0.96
CA LEU A 549 20.65 -25.77 0.33
C LEU A 549 21.15 -25.75 -1.11
N HIS A 550 22.07 -26.67 -1.40
CA HIS A 550 22.66 -26.87 -2.72
C HIS A 550 22.47 -28.30 -3.20
N HIS A 551 22.24 -28.49 -4.50
CA HIS A 551 22.18 -29.82 -5.10
C HIS A 551 22.49 -29.80 -6.60
N ASP A 552 23.18 -30.83 -7.08
CA ASP A 552 23.37 -31.12 -8.50
C ASP A 552 22.97 -32.59 -8.77
N PRO A 553 22.05 -32.88 -9.72
CA PRO A 553 21.28 -31.92 -10.54
C PRO A 553 20.36 -31.01 -9.70
N PRO A 554 19.89 -29.85 -10.20
CA PRO A 554 19.03 -28.95 -9.42
C PRO A 554 17.76 -29.64 -8.89
N LEU A 555 17.51 -29.54 -7.58
CA LEU A 555 16.30 -30.09 -6.93
C LEU A 555 15.51 -28.99 -6.21
N MET A 556 14.20 -29.15 -6.11
CA MET A 556 13.29 -28.21 -5.43
C MET A 556 13.87 -27.76 -4.07
N PHE A 557 13.70 -26.46 -3.75
CA PHE A 557 14.27 -25.77 -2.58
C PHE A 557 15.78 -25.49 -2.59
N SER A 558 16.57 -26.06 -3.52
CA SER A 558 17.97 -25.66 -3.70
C SER A 558 18.09 -24.30 -4.39
N GLU A 559 19.19 -23.59 -4.13
CA GLU A 559 19.49 -22.33 -4.82
C GLU A 559 19.68 -22.53 -6.33
N GLU A 560 20.27 -23.66 -6.74
CA GLU A 560 20.45 -24.00 -8.16
C GLU A 560 19.11 -24.23 -8.87
N TYR A 561 18.11 -24.77 -8.18
CA TYR A 561 16.78 -24.96 -8.75
C TYR A 561 16.04 -23.64 -8.97
N GLN A 562 16.09 -22.72 -7.99
CA GLN A 562 15.56 -21.37 -8.18
C GLN A 562 16.22 -20.70 -9.38
N LYS A 563 17.55 -20.75 -9.48
CA LYS A 563 18.28 -20.22 -10.65
C LYS A 563 17.79 -20.85 -11.96
N SER A 564 17.69 -22.18 -12.02
CA SER A 564 17.31 -22.90 -13.23
C SER A 564 15.88 -22.58 -13.67
N VAL A 565 14.93 -22.50 -12.72
CA VAL A 565 13.55 -22.06 -13.02
C VAL A 565 13.57 -20.68 -13.67
N LEU A 566 14.27 -19.71 -13.07
CA LEU A 566 14.33 -18.34 -13.61
C LEU A 566 14.91 -18.29 -15.02
N GLU A 567 16.02 -19.00 -15.26
CA GLU A 567 16.63 -19.09 -16.59
C GLU A 567 15.65 -19.62 -17.65
N GLN A 568 14.84 -20.65 -17.32
CA GLN A 568 13.83 -21.16 -18.27
C GLN A 568 12.73 -20.14 -18.57
N TYR A 569 12.27 -19.37 -17.58
CA TYR A 569 11.31 -18.29 -17.81
C TYR A 569 11.91 -17.18 -18.70
N HIS A 570 13.14 -16.77 -18.39
CA HIS A 570 13.85 -15.70 -19.09
C HIS A 570 14.00 -15.95 -20.59
N LEU A 571 14.20 -17.21 -21.00
CA LEU A 571 14.29 -17.59 -22.42
C LEU A 571 13.01 -17.27 -23.21
N VAL A 572 11.83 -17.49 -22.61
CA VAL A 572 10.55 -17.19 -23.26
C VAL A 572 10.24 -15.70 -23.16
N LEU A 573 10.53 -15.08 -22.01
CA LEU A 573 10.37 -13.64 -21.82
C LEU A 573 11.18 -12.85 -22.85
N ASP A 574 12.40 -13.29 -23.17
CA ASP A 574 13.24 -12.65 -24.19
C ASP A 574 12.68 -12.74 -25.62
N GLN A 575 11.90 -13.77 -25.91
CA GLN A 575 11.19 -13.89 -27.18
C GLN A 575 9.98 -12.94 -27.18
N LYS A 576 9.10 -13.07 -26.19
CA LYS A 576 7.81 -12.38 -26.17
C LYS A 576 7.89 -10.90 -25.79
N ARG A 577 8.99 -10.44 -25.15
CA ARG A 577 9.20 -9.01 -24.85
C ARG A 577 9.37 -8.12 -26.06
N LYS A 578 9.68 -8.72 -27.22
CA LYS A 578 9.77 -8.01 -28.50
C LYS A 578 8.41 -7.86 -29.19
N GLU A 579 7.38 -8.49 -28.64
CA GLU A 579 6.05 -8.57 -29.26
C GLU A 579 5.01 -7.83 -28.41
N TYR A 580 4.63 -8.40 -27.27
CA TYR A 580 3.50 -7.93 -26.45
C TYR A 580 3.67 -8.18 -24.93
N VAL A 581 4.74 -8.85 -24.50
CA VAL A 581 5.08 -8.92 -23.07
C VAL A 581 5.83 -7.66 -22.70
N ILE A 582 5.25 -6.87 -21.80
CA ILE A 582 5.77 -5.55 -21.42
C ILE A 582 6.42 -5.56 -20.04
N GLY A 583 6.48 -6.71 -19.36
CA GLY A 583 7.13 -6.75 -18.06
C GLY A 583 7.31 -8.14 -17.44
N GLU A 584 8.26 -8.21 -16.51
CA GLU A 584 8.57 -9.35 -15.65
C GLU A 584 8.80 -8.89 -14.21
N LEU A 585 8.05 -9.48 -13.27
CA LEU A 585 8.15 -9.21 -11.84
C LEU A 585 8.40 -10.53 -11.10
N ILE A 586 9.63 -10.72 -10.64
CA ILE A 586 10.00 -11.91 -9.87
C ILE A 586 9.19 -11.97 -8.57
N TRP A 587 8.69 -13.16 -8.24
CA TRP A 587 8.18 -13.46 -6.91
C TRP A 587 9.26 -14.21 -6.12
N ASN A 588 9.90 -13.58 -5.13
CA ASN A 588 9.69 -12.19 -4.68
C ASN A 588 11.00 -11.52 -4.27
N PHE A 589 10.93 -10.25 -3.86
CA PHE A 589 12.10 -9.47 -3.45
C PHE A 589 12.83 -10.16 -2.29
N ALA A 590 12.17 -10.39 -1.16
CA ALA A 590 12.76 -11.01 0.01
C ALA A 590 11.83 -12.04 0.65
N ASP A 591 12.38 -13.08 1.27
CA ASP A 591 11.59 -14.02 2.08
C ASP A 591 10.73 -13.28 3.12
N PHE A 592 9.54 -13.79 3.40
CA PHE A 592 8.58 -13.14 4.29
C PHE A 592 7.69 -14.16 5.02
N MET A 593 6.97 -13.73 6.05
CA MET A 593 6.19 -14.65 6.90
C MET A 593 4.82 -15.01 6.30
N THR A 594 4.38 -16.23 6.53
CA THR A 594 3.05 -16.76 6.18
C THR A 594 2.42 -17.46 7.39
N ASP A 595 1.15 -17.85 7.26
CA ASP A 595 0.56 -18.82 8.18
C ASP A 595 1.30 -20.17 8.13
N GLN A 596 1.17 -20.95 9.21
CA GLN A 596 1.85 -22.23 9.33
C GLN A 596 1.15 -23.30 8.49
N THR A 597 1.88 -23.82 7.49
CA THR A 597 1.45 -24.97 6.69
C THR A 597 2.66 -25.86 6.38
N PRO A 598 2.47 -27.17 6.08
CA PRO A 598 3.58 -28.05 5.69
C PRO A 598 4.37 -27.56 4.47
N GLN A 599 3.77 -26.75 3.61
CA GLN A 599 4.38 -26.21 2.39
C GLN A 599 5.21 -24.94 2.65
N ARG A 600 5.16 -24.37 3.86
CA ARG A 600 5.79 -23.09 4.21
C ARG A 600 6.83 -23.28 5.31
N VAL A 601 8.10 -23.22 4.92
CA VAL A 601 9.24 -23.41 5.82
C VAL A 601 9.55 -22.09 6.53
N ILE A 602 8.83 -21.78 7.61
CA ILE A 602 8.92 -20.49 8.32
C ILE A 602 8.68 -19.33 7.32
N GLY A 603 7.47 -19.34 6.75
CA GLY A 603 7.07 -18.39 5.72
C GLY A 603 7.32 -18.86 4.30
N ASN A 604 7.20 -17.91 3.37
CA ASN A 604 7.47 -18.08 1.96
C ASN A 604 8.96 -17.83 1.69
N LYS A 605 9.59 -18.72 0.92
CA LYS A 605 11.04 -18.74 0.66
C LYS A 605 11.39 -18.49 -0.81
N LYS A 606 10.45 -17.93 -1.58
CA LYS A 606 10.66 -17.56 -2.98
C LYS A 606 11.54 -16.32 -3.15
N GLY A 607 11.91 -15.67 -2.06
CA GLY A 607 12.74 -14.48 -2.06
C GLY A 607 14.06 -14.71 -2.78
N ILE A 608 14.45 -13.76 -3.62
CA ILE A 608 15.82 -13.69 -4.15
C ILE A 608 16.78 -13.12 -3.11
N PHE A 609 16.25 -12.36 -2.14
CA PHE A 609 16.92 -12.01 -0.90
C PHE A 609 16.34 -12.83 0.26
N THR A 610 17.15 -13.08 1.29
CA THR A 610 16.64 -13.53 2.59
C THR A 610 15.77 -12.45 3.23
N ARG A 611 15.01 -12.81 4.27
CA ARG A 611 14.24 -11.86 5.08
C ARG A 611 15.12 -10.74 5.66
N GLN A 612 16.40 -11.02 5.89
CA GLN A 612 17.44 -10.08 6.37
C GLN A 612 18.17 -9.35 5.22
N ARG A 613 17.62 -9.36 4.00
CA ARG A 613 18.14 -8.62 2.83
C ARG A 613 19.54 -9.07 2.38
N GLN A 614 19.88 -10.33 2.59
CA GLN A 614 21.09 -10.95 2.03
C GLN A 614 20.77 -11.63 0.69
N PRO A 615 21.59 -11.47 -0.37
CA PRO A 615 21.31 -12.06 -1.67
C PRO A 615 21.48 -13.58 -1.65
N LYS A 616 20.55 -14.31 -2.26
CA LYS A 616 20.72 -15.72 -2.69
C LYS A 616 21.36 -15.76 -4.09
N GLY A 617 21.75 -16.94 -4.57
CA GLY A 617 22.33 -17.12 -5.91
C GLY A 617 21.50 -16.48 -7.05
N ALA A 618 20.17 -16.58 -6.97
CA ALA A 618 19.26 -16.01 -7.97
C ALA A 618 19.27 -14.47 -8.05
N ALA A 619 19.62 -13.77 -6.97
CA ALA A 619 19.69 -12.31 -7.00
C ALA A 619 20.79 -11.80 -7.95
N PHE A 620 21.91 -12.52 -8.05
CA PHE A 620 22.99 -12.18 -8.98
C PHE A 620 22.60 -12.46 -10.43
N LEU A 621 21.91 -13.57 -10.70
CA LEU A 621 21.35 -13.87 -12.03
C LEU A 621 20.42 -12.75 -12.51
N LEU A 622 19.46 -12.35 -11.66
CA LEU A 622 18.52 -11.28 -12.02
C LEU A 622 19.21 -9.93 -12.19
N ARG A 623 20.23 -9.65 -11.38
CA ARG A 623 21.03 -8.43 -11.54
C ARG A 623 21.65 -8.38 -12.93
N GLU A 624 22.35 -9.43 -13.35
CA GLU A 624 22.94 -9.48 -14.69
C GLU A 624 21.90 -9.30 -15.78
N ARG A 625 20.73 -9.94 -15.64
CA ARG A 625 19.61 -9.79 -16.57
C ARG A 625 19.10 -8.35 -16.65
N TYR A 626 18.77 -7.73 -15.52
CA TYR A 626 18.11 -6.42 -15.52
C TYR A 626 19.03 -5.31 -16.02
N TRP A 627 20.32 -5.35 -15.66
CA TRP A 627 21.31 -4.42 -16.23
C TRP A 627 21.53 -4.66 -17.74
N LYS A 628 21.48 -5.92 -18.20
CA LYS A 628 21.53 -6.22 -19.65
C LYS A 628 20.32 -5.63 -20.38
N LEU A 629 19.11 -5.83 -19.87
CA LEU A 629 17.88 -5.30 -20.44
C LEU A 629 17.90 -3.77 -20.52
N ALA A 630 18.35 -3.11 -19.45
CA ALA A 630 18.49 -1.65 -19.40
C ALA A 630 19.51 -1.10 -20.43
N ASN A 631 20.59 -1.84 -20.69
CA ASN A 631 21.58 -1.41 -21.69
C ASN A 631 21.09 -1.59 -23.13
N GLU A 632 20.25 -2.59 -23.39
CA GLU A 632 19.66 -2.82 -24.72
C GLU A 632 18.64 -1.74 -25.13
N THR A 633 18.02 -1.06 -24.17
CA THR A 633 17.05 0.02 -24.43
C THR A 633 17.71 1.38 -24.74
N GLY A 634 19.05 1.48 -24.68
CA GLY A 634 19.82 2.49 -25.40
C GLY A 634 20.07 3.84 -24.70
N TYR A 635 19.87 3.95 -23.38
CA TYR A 635 20.04 5.22 -22.65
C TYR A 635 20.99 5.13 -21.45
N HIS A 636 22.24 4.70 -21.66
CA HIS A 636 23.27 4.82 -20.63
C HIS A 636 24.55 5.50 -21.15
N PRO A 637 25.10 6.50 -20.46
CA PRO A 637 26.52 6.83 -20.60
C PRO A 637 27.35 5.66 -20.08
N ALA A 638 28.46 5.38 -20.77
CA ALA A 638 29.34 4.24 -20.56
C ALA A 638 29.60 3.88 -19.08
N ALA A 639 29.66 2.57 -18.82
CA ALA A 639 30.07 1.97 -17.55
C ALA A 639 31.33 2.63 -16.99
N GLY A 640 31.18 3.52 -16.02
CA GLY A 640 32.29 4.33 -15.55
C GLY A 640 31.99 5.23 -14.35
N LYS A 641 31.02 4.88 -13.50
CA LYS A 641 30.93 5.30 -12.08
C LYS A 641 29.67 4.68 -11.44
N PRO A 642 29.73 4.14 -10.22
CA PRO A 642 28.54 3.71 -9.52
C PRO A 642 27.64 4.91 -9.19
N PRO A 643 26.32 4.89 -9.48
CA PRO A 643 25.41 6.00 -9.22
C PRO A 643 25.10 6.23 -7.72
N TYR A 644 25.73 5.50 -6.80
CA TYR A 644 25.48 5.55 -5.35
C TYR A 644 25.87 6.89 -4.68
N LEU A 645 26.24 7.93 -5.42
CA LEU A 645 26.86 9.14 -4.88
C LEU A 645 26.20 10.48 -5.28
N VAL A 646 25.09 10.51 -6.02
CA VAL A 646 24.62 11.81 -6.60
C VAL A 646 23.39 12.43 -5.92
N LYS A 647 22.58 11.72 -5.14
CA LYS A 647 21.49 12.36 -4.37
C LYS A 647 21.43 11.78 -2.95
N SER A 648 22.13 12.43 -2.01
CA SER A 648 21.87 12.23 -0.57
C SER A 648 20.61 13.03 -0.20
N PRO A 649 19.51 12.40 0.26
CA PRO A 649 18.25 13.09 0.55
C PRO A 649 18.21 13.76 1.94
N PHE A 650 19.33 13.86 2.64
CA PHE A 650 19.41 14.47 3.97
C PHE A 650 20.00 15.89 3.92
N THR A 651 19.29 16.79 3.24
CA THR A 651 19.34 18.23 3.51
C THR A 651 17.90 18.70 3.58
N TRP A 652 17.29 18.54 4.75
CA TRP A 652 16.10 19.27 5.18
C TRP A 652 16.56 20.43 6.07
#